data_AF-A0A970D6P4-F1
#
_entry.id   AF-A0A970D6P4-F1
#
_cell.length_a   1.000
_cell.length_b   1.000
_cell.length_c   1.000
_cell.angle_alpha   90.00
_cell.angle_beta   90.00
_cell.angle_gamma   90.00
#
_symmetry.space_group_name_H-M   'P 1'
#
loop_
_entity.id
_entity.type
_entity.pdbx_description
1 polymer ?
#
loop_
_entity_poly.entity_id
_entity_poly.type
_entity_poly.pdbx_seq_one_letter_code
_entity_poly.pdbx_strand_id
1 'polypeptide(L)'
;MQPEHIYYYLVSIIFSVIVLWGISMMSKVKTAVKGNLIGSAIMVLAIGLTLWNFNIFSVADLWIAMLIGTALGLWMANKVKMIQMPQMVGLLNGFGGGASMIAGILSLSNHYHSLATEAVKGATLNSFGLLTAALAVFTGAFTLSGSIVAAGKLHGKISQKPKFFQDNPDRHALLFTITLIIALVSVVMIAFTQTGGMIALITVCTIVSLVFGVLFATPVGGADMPITISLLNSMSGVAGSIAGMAIDDFLLVAVGGIVGASGLFLTQIMSKAMNRPLKSILFPRGSKKKTDKEEKKSAPAQKSEPPKTKETEKTADSKDPAQWLKDAKTVIITPGYGMAVAQAQSLVKQLSDKLEGMGKKVEFAIHSVAGRMPGHMNILLAEVDVPYEKLHEMDDINPKFKETDVAIVIGANDVVNPAANTVENTPLSGVPILNVSEAKKVIICNFDKKPGYAGVDNPLYEEGKKNVALMLGDAKDSLKTLLEGLSSASKPAAESQKAANKDNPAEWLKEAKTVIITPGYGMAVAQAQSLVKQLSDKLESMGKKVEFAIHSVAGRMPGHMNILLAEVDVPYEKLHEMDDINPKFKETDVAIVIGANDVVNPAANTVADTPLSGVPILNVSEAKKVIICNFDKKPGYAGVDNPLYEEGKKNVALMLGDAKDSLKTLLEGLSSTPKPAAESKKAEADDNNPAEWLKDAKTVIITPGYGMAVAQAQSLVKQLSDKLEGMGKKVEFAIHSVAGRMPGHMNILLAEVDVPYEKLHEMDDINPKFKETDVAIVIGANDVVNPAANTVEDTPLSGVPILNVSEAKKVIICNFDKKPGYAGVDNPLYEEGKKNVALMLGDAKDSLKSLLEGLSSTAKPATTDKKAASSTKDPAKWLKDAKSVIITPGYGMAVAQAQSLVKQLADKLEGMGKKVEFAIHSVAGRMPGHMNILLAEVDVPYEKLHEMDDINPEFKNTDVAIVIGANDVVNPAANTVEDTPLSGVPILNVSEAKKVIICNFDKKPGYAGVDNPLYEDGQENVALMLGDAKDSLKSLLEKL
;
A
#
# COMPACT_ATOMS: atom_id res chain seq x y z
N MET A 1 0.48 7.63 58.17
CA MET A 1 1.27 8.36 57.16
C MET A 1 2.65 8.58 57.73
N GLN A 2 3.65 7.91 57.15
CA GLN A 2 5.04 8.23 57.46
C GLN A 2 5.39 9.59 56.81
N PRO A 3 6.02 10.54 57.54
CA PRO A 3 6.32 11.89 57.02
C PRO A 3 7.12 11.89 55.71
N GLU A 4 7.95 10.86 55.48
CA GLU A 4 8.81 10.73 54.30
C GLU A 4 8.08 10.62 52.95
N HIS A 5 6.80 10.22 52.91
CA HIS A 5 6.05 10.03 51.65
C HIS A 5 5.05 11.15 51.31
N ILE A 6 4.98 12.21 52.12
CA ILE A 6 4.00 13.29 51.92
C ILE A 6 4.18 13.99 50.56
N TYR A 7 5.43 14.16 50.12
CA TYR A 7 5.76 14.74 48.81
C TYR A 7 5.31 13.86 47.66
N TYR A 8 5.49 12.55 47.78
CA TYR A 8 5.03 11.59 46.77
C TYR A 8 3.51 11.67 46.58
N TYR A 9 2.73 11.73 47.68
CA TYR A 9 1.27 11.85 47.58
C TYR A 9 0.81 13.17 46.95
N LEU A 10 1.43 14.30 47.33
CA LEU A 10 1.10 15.60 46.76
C LEU A 10 1.38 15.66 45.26
N VAL A 11 2.56 15.18 44.83
CA VAL A 11 2.93 15.13 43.41
C VAL A 11 2.02 14.16 42.65
N SER A 12 1.65 13.03 43.26
CA SER A 12 0.74 12.04 42.67
C SER A 12 -0.66 12.62 42.38
N ILE A 13 -1.18 13.46 43.29
CA ILE A 13 -2.45 14.17 43.08
C ILE A 13 -2.32 15.13 41.89
N ILE A 14 -1.24 15.91 41.85
CA ILE A 14 -0.98 16.85 40.75
C ILE A 14 -0.90 16.11 39.41
N PHE A 15 -0.14 15.02 39.34
CA PHE A 15 -0.02 14.20 38.13
C PHE A 15 -1.38 13.63 37.71
N SER A 16 -2.17 13.13 38.65
CA SER A 16 -3.52 12.60 38.36
C SER A 16 -4.44 13.65 37.76
N VAL A 17 -4.42 14.89 38.30
CA VAL A 17 -5.19 16.01 37.76
C VAL A 17 -4.72 16.39 36.35
N ILE A 18 -3.40 16.41 36.11
CA ILE A 18 -2.85 16.73 34.79
C ILE A 18 -3.18 15.63 33.77
N VAL A 19 -3.15 14.35 34.15
CA VAL A 19 -3.59 13.24 33.29
C VAL A 19 -5.06 13.41 32.91
N LEU A 20 -5.93 13.73 33.88
CA LEU A 20 -7.35 13.99 33.62
C LEU A 20 -7.56 15.19 32.69
N TRP A 21 -6.77 16.26 32.89
CA TRP A 21 -6.79 17.42 32.01
C TRP A 21 -6.30 17.09 30.60
N GLY A 22 -5.24 16.29 30.46
CA GLY A 22 -4.74 15.78 29.18
C GLY A 22 -5.79 14.97 28.44
N ILE A 23 -6.51 14.08 29.12
CA ILE A 23 -7.65 13.33 28.57
C ILE A 23 -8.77 14.27 28.13
N SER A 24 -9.09 15.28 28.95
CA SER A 24 -10.07 16.30 28.56
C SER A 24 -9.64 17.13 27.35
N MET A 25 -8.34 17.29 27.10
CA MET A 25 -7.84 17.96 25.89
C MET A 25 -7.89 17.04 24.67
N MET A 26 -7.77 15.72 24.86
CA MET A 26 -7.92 14.72 23.80
C MET A 26 -9.34 14.62 23.24
N SER A 27 -10.37 15.06 23.98
CA SER A 27 -11.75 15.10 23.48
C SER A 27 -12.03 16.23 22.47
N LYS A 28 -11.07 17.14 22.24
CA LYS A 28 -11.19 18.25 21.28
C LYS A 28 -10.08 18.19 20.25
N VAL A 29 -10.44 18.18 18.97
CA VAL A 29 -9.51 18.04 17.82
C VAL A 29 -8.32 19.02 17.92
N LYS A 30 -8.58 20.32 18.16
CA LYS A 30 -7.54 21.37 18.23
C LYS A 30 -6.51 21.15 19.35
N THR A 31 -6.88 20.48 20.43
CA THR A 31 -6.02 20.26 21.60
C THR A 31 -5.54 18.83 21.74
N ALA A 32 -5.96 17.91 20.87
CA ALA A 32 -5.74 16.48 21.05
C ALA A 32 -4.26 16.10 21.09
N VAL A 33 -3.46 16.65 20.16
CA VAL A 33 -2.00 16.40 20.11
C VAL A 33 -1.31 16.91 21.39
N LYS A 34 -1.68 18.11 21.87
CA LYS A 34 -1.15 18.67 23.11
C LYS A 34 -1.57 17.85 24.33
N GLY A 35 -2.83 17.41 24.38
CA GLY A 35 -3.34 16.55 25.44
C GLY A 35 -2.58 15.24 25.54
N ASN A 36 -2.30 14.60 24.39
CA ASN A 36 -1.50 13.38 24.33
C ASN A 36 -0.06 13.63 24.80
N LEU A 37 0.59 14.70 24.33
CA LEU A 37 1.95 15.07 24.74
C LEU A 37 2.05 15.29 26.26
N ILE A 38 1.07 16.00 26.84
CA ILE A 38 0.98 16.22 28.29
C ILE A 38 0.86 14.87 29.03
N GLY A 39 -0.01 13.97 28.54
CA GLY A 39 -0.15 12.62 29.10
C GLY A 39 1.15 11.82 29.06
N SER A 40 1.85 11.81 27.92
CA SER A 40 3.14 11.13 27.77
C SER A 40 4.22 11.71 28.69
N ALA A 41 4.31 13.04 28.81
CA ALA A 41 5.27 13.70 29.69
C ALA A 41 5.02 13.34 31.17
N ILE A 42 3.76 13.37 31.61
CA ILE A 42 3.40 12.98 32.98
C ILE A 42 3.70 11.50 33.24
N MET A 43 3.53 10.61 32.25
CA MET A 43 3.89 9.19 32.42
C MET A 43 5.38 9.01 32.70
N VAL A 44 6.26 9.70 31.95
CA VAL A 44 7.71 9.66 32.20
C VAL A 44 8.05 10.21 33.59
N LEU A 45 7.43 11.32 33.98
CA LEU A 45 7.63 11.91 35.30
C LEU A 45 7.11 11.02 36.43
N ALA A 46 5.99 10.31 36.22
CA ALA A 46 5.42 9.35 37.16
C ALA A 46 6.37 8.18 37.39
N ILE A 47 6.96 7.61 36.33
CA ILE A 47 7.98 6.57 36.44
C ILE A 47 9.17 7.09 37.27
N GLY A 48 9.68 8.28 36.97
CA GLY A 48 10.78 8.90 37.72
C GLY A 48 10.45 9.14 39.20
N LEU A 49 9.23 9.61 39.49
CA LEU A 49 8.74 9.82 40.85
C LEU A 49 8.70 8.52 41.65
N THR A 50 8.22 7.43 41.04
CA THR A 50 8.18 6.10 41.67
C THR A 50 9.59 5.58 41.93
N LEU A 51 10.51 5.68 40.95
CA LEU A 51 11.90 5.23 41.13
C LEU A 51 12.61 5.99 42.27
N TRP A 52 12.33 7.28 42.40
CA TRP A 52 12.86 8.12 43.48
C TRP A 52 12.27 7.77 44.84
N ASN A 53 10.94 7.70 44.95
CA ASN A 53 10.26 7.47 46.22
C ASN A 53 10.63 6.12 46.85
N PHE A 54 10.82 5.09 46.03
CA PHE A 54 11.21 3.75 46.50
C PHE A 54 12.73 3.51 46.51
N ASN A 55 13.54 4.50 46.13
CA ASN A 55 15.00 4.43 46.06
C ASN A 55 15.52 3.23 45.24
N ILE A 56 14.92 2.99 44.07
CA ILE A 56 15.18 1.83 43.21
C ILE A 56 15.88 2.18 41.90
N PHE A 57 16.49 3.37 41.79
CA PHE A 57 17.26 3.79 40.61
C PHE A 57 18.42 2.84 40.28
N SER A 58 19.03 2.22 41.30
CA SER A 58 20.19 1.33 41.15
C SER A 58 19.83 -0.10 40.73
N VAL A 59 18.55 -0.45 40.59
CA VAL A 59 18.13 -1.81 40.23
C VAL A 59 18.30 -2.02 38.73
N ALA A 60 19.37 -2.72 38.33
CA ALA A 60 19.71 -2.92 36.91
C ALA A 60 18.64 -3.71 36.13
N ASP A 61 18.07 -4.75 36.74
CA ASP A 61 17.05 -5.60 36.11
C ASP A 61 15.79 -4.79 35.71
N LEU A 62 15.45 -3.75 36.46
CA LEU A 62 14.34 -2.85 36.17
C LEU A 62 14.58 -2.06 34.89
N TRP A 63 15.80 -1.55 34.68
CA TRP A 63 16.15 -0.84 33.44
C TRP A 63 16.18 -1.76 32.22
N ILE A 64 16.67 -2.99 32.38
CA ILE A 64 16.65 -4.00 31.30
C ILE A 64 15.21 -4.32 30.90
N ALA A 65 14.31 -4.57 31.87
CA ALA A 65 12.91 -4.84 31.61
C ALA A 65 12.20 -3.66 30.92
N MET A 66 12.44 -2.42 31.40
CA MET A 66 11.89 -1.21 30.77
C MET A 66 12.43 -1.00 29.35
N LEU A 67 13.71 -1.28 29.10
CA LEU A 67 14.33 -1.17 27.79
C LEU A 67 13.69 -2.16 26.80
N ILE A 68 13.54 -3.43 27.20
CA ILE A 68 12.90 -4.46 26.37
C ILE A 68 11.45 -4.08 26.07
N GLY A 69 10.69 -3.68 27.10
CA GLY A 69 9.29 -3.25 26.93
C GLY A 69 9.15 -2.03 26.01
N THR A 70 10.02 -1.04 26.18
CA THR A 70 10.02 0.18 25.35
C THR A 70 10.43 -0.14 23.91
N ALA A 71 11.46 -0.95 23.70
CA ALA A 71 11.90 -1.35 22.36
C ALA A 71 10.81 -2.14 21.62
N LEU A 72 10.16 -3.09 22.29
CA LEU A 72 9.04 -3.85 21.73
C LEU A 72 7.86 -2.91 21.41
N GLY A 73 7.53 -1.99 22.32
CA GLY A 73 6.47 -0.99 22.14
C GLY A 73 6.70 -0.08 20.94
N LEU A 74 7.92 0.47 20.80
CA LEU A 74 8.31 1.32 19.67
C LEU A 74 8.32 0.55 18.35
N TRP A 75 8.82 -0.68 18.37
CA TRP A 75 8.80 -1.55 17.19
C TRP A 75 7.37 -1.83 16.72
N MET A 76 6.46 -2.16 17.64
CA MET A 76 5.04 -2.37 17.30
C MET A 76 4.38 -1.09 16.79
N ALA A 77 4.64 0.06 17.43
CA ALA A 77 4.06 1.35 17.02
C ALA A 77 4.48 1.76 15.60
N ASN A 78 5.72 1.48 15.20
CA ASN A 78 6.23 1.83 13.87
C ASN A 78 5.82 0.85 12.77
N LYS A 79 5.53 -0.42 13.11
CA LYS A 79 5.25 -1.48 12.14
C LYS A 79 3.76 -1.66 11.83
N VAL A 80 2.88 -1.31 12.76
CA VAL A 80 1.42 -1.53 12.65
C VAL A 80 0.79 -0.49 11.71
N LYS A 81 0.00 -0.96 10.74
CA LYS A 81 -0.74 -0.08 9.81
C LYS A 81 -1.93 0.59 10.52
N MET A 82 -2.37 1.78 10.08
CA MET A 82 -3.52 2.48 10.67
C MET A 82 -4.81 1.64 10.71
N ILE A 83 -5.04 0.80 9.69
CA ILE A 83 -6.17 -0.15 9.64
C ILE A 83 -6.10 -1.26 10.71
N GLN A 84 -4.93 -1.47 11.32
CA GLN A 84 -4.67 -2.49 12.34
C GLN A 84 -4.65 -1.93 13.77
N MET A 85 -4.87 -0.63 13.94
CA MET A 85 -4.89 0.04 15.26
C MET A 85 -5.87 -0.59 16.27
N PRO A 86 -7.06 -1.08 15.88
CA PRO A 86 -8.00 -1.64 16.85
C PRO A 86 -7.47 -2.88 17.59
N GLN A 87 -6.88 -3.84 16.87
CA GLN A 87 -6.28 -5.01 17.52
C GLN A 87 -5.02 -4.65 18.32
N MET A 88 -4.28 -3.62 17.90
CA MET A 88 -3.10 -3.15 18.62
C MET A 88 -3.49 -2.55 19.98
N VAL A 89 -4.51 -1.68 20.00
CA VAL A 89 -5.08 -1.12 21.23
C VAL A 89 -5.61 -2.25 22.14
N GLY A 90 -6.33 -3.21 21.56
CA GLY A 90 -6.78 -4.40 22.29
C GLY A 90 -5.61 -5.12 22.97
N LEU A 91 -4.53 -5.40 22.23
CA LEU A 91 -3.36 -6.10 22.77
C LEU A 91 -2.66 -5.31 23.90
N LEU A 92 -2.46 -4.00 23.71
CA LEU A 92 -1.83 -3.13 24.72
C LEU A 92 -2.65 -3.07 26.03
N ASN A 93 -3.97 -3.02 25.94
CA ASN A 93 -4.85 -3.08 27.11
C ASN A 93 -4.73 -4.42 27.84
N GLY A 94 -4.60 -5.51 27.07
CA GLY A 94 -4.31 -6.84 27.59
C GLY A 94 -3.01 -6.86 28.41
N PHE A 95 -1.93 -6.25 27.90
CA PHE A 95 -0.67 -6.14 28.64
C PHE A 95 -0.79 -5.32 29.93
N GLY A 96 -1.57 -4.24 29.93
CA GLY A 96 -1.89 -3.50 31.16
C GLY A 96 -2.63 -4.33 32.21
N GLY A 97 -3.61 -5.13 31.78
CA GLY A 97 -4.29 -6.11 32.64
C GLY A 97 -3.33 -7.19 33.16
N GLY A 98 -2.45 -7.70 32.29
CA GLY A 98 -1.40 -8.66 32.66
C GLY A 98 -0.42 -8.12 33.70
N ALA A 99 0.00 -6.86 33.58
CA ALA A 99 0.84 -6.20 34.58
C ALA A 99 0.14 -6.13 35.96
N SER A 100 -1.16 -5.80 35.97
CA SER A 100 -1.97 -5.77 37.21
C SER A 100 -2.14 -7.16 37.83
N MET A 101 -2.32 -8.19 36.99
CA MET A 101 -2.35 -9.59 37.41
C MET A 101 -1.04 -9.99 38.09
N ILE A 102 0.11 -9.67 37.47
CA ILE A 102 1.44 -9.97 38.01
C ILE A 102 1.64 -9.24 39.35
N ALA A 103 1.28 -7.95 39.44
CA ALA A 103 1.36 -7.20 40.69
C ALA A 103 0.52 -7.84 41.83
N GLY A 104 -0.69 -8.31 41.52
CA GLY A 104 -1.54 -9.05 42.46
C GLY A 104 -0.92 -10.38 42.90
N ILE A 105 -0.40 -11.18 41.96
CA ILE A 105 0.27 -12.46 42.26
C ILE A 105 1.48 -12.22 43.18
N LEU A 106 2.34 -11.26 42.84
CA LEU A 106 3.53 -10.93 43.63
C LEU A 106 3.16 -10.46 45.04
N SER A 107 2.13 -9.64 45.18
CA SER A 107 1.65 -9.17 46.49
C SER A 107 1.19 -10.33 47.38
N LEU A 108 0.43 -11.28 46.82
CA LEU A 108 -0.04 -12.46 47.54
C LEU A 108 1.09 -13.45 47.84
N SER A 109 2.02 -13.66 46.89
CA SER A 109 3.19 -14.53 47.08
C SER A 109 4.12 -14.00 48.17
N ASN A 110 4.35 -12.68 48.22
CA ASN A 110 5.16 -12.04 49.25
C ASN A 110 4.51 -12.17 50.64
N HIS A 111 3.19 -11.97 50.74
CA HIS A 111 2.44 -12.21 51.97
C HIS A 111 2.57 -13.66 52.45
N TYR A 112 2.37 -14.63 51.55
CA TYR A 112 2.54 -16.05 51.86
C TYR A 112 3.94 -16.36 52.39
N HIS A 113 4.98 -15.86 51.71
CA HIS A 113 6.37 -16.12 52.11
C HIS A 113 6.71 -15.50 53.47
N SER A 114 6.18 -14.30 53.74
CA SER A 114 6.32 -13.60 55.03
C SER A 114 5.75 -14.44 56.18
N LEU A 115 4.59 -15.07 55.99
CA LEU A 115 3.96 -15.93 57.00
C LEU A 115 4.57 -17.34 57.10
N ALA A 116 5.09 -17.89 55.99
CA ALA A 116 5.58 -19.27 55.95
C ALA A 116 7.05 -19.44 56.38
N THR A 117 7.88 -18.41 56.21
CA THR A 117 9.34 -18.54 56.38
C THR A 117 9.97 -17.55 57.36
N GLU A 118 9.20 -16.60 57.91
CA GLU A 118 9.70 -15.44 58.68
C GLU A 118 10.82 -14.61 57.99
N ALA A 119 11.16 -14.92 56.73
CA ALA A 119 12.33 -14.38 56.03
C ALA A 119 12.14 -12.94 55.54
N VAL A 120 10.88 -12.49 55.38
CA VAL A 120 10.53 -11.16 54.90
C VAL A 120 9.67 -10.45 55.95
N LYS A 121 10.31 -9.73 56.88
CA LYS A 121 9.62 -8.91 57.89
C LYS A 121 8.91 -7.72 57.22
N GLY A 122 7.62 -7.54 57.49
CA GLY A 122 6.85 -6.35 57.09
C GLY A 122 6.05 -6.45 55.79
N ALA A 123 6.03 -7.61 55.10
CA ALA A 123 5.27 -7.81 53.85
C ALA A 123 3.87 -8.43 54.05
N THR A 124 3.35 -8.45 55.28
CA THR A 124 2.04 -9.03 55.60
C THR A 124 0.91 -8.07 55.26
N LEU A 125 0.19 -8.36 54.19
CA LEU A 125 -1.11 -7.74 53.88
C LEU A 125 -2.19 -8.05 54.93
N ASN A 126 -3.06 -7.07 55.20
CA ASN A 126 -4.31 -7.30 55.94
C ASN A 126 -5.39 -7.90 55.03
N SER A 127 -6.57 -8.23 55.56
CA SER A 127 -7.67 -8.80 54.77
C SER A 127 -8.11 -7.93 53.60
N PHE A 128 -8.02 -6.60 53.72
CA PHE A 128 -8.32 -5.68 52.62
C PHE A 128 -7.27 -5.80 51.51
N GLY A 129 -5.98 -5.77 51.84
CA GLY A 129 -4.87 -5.94 50.90
C GLY A 129 -4.87 -7.31 50.21
N LEU A 130 -5.23 -8.37 50.95
CA LEU A 130 -5.42 -9.71 50.37
C LEU A 130 -6.57 -9.74 49.37
N LEU A 131 -7.71 -9.12 49.72
CA LEU A 131 -8.87 -9.04 48.85
C LEU A 131 -8.56 -8.24 47.57
N THR A 132 -7.94 -7.07 47.69
CA THR A 132 -7.60 -6.23 46.54
C THR A 132 -6.53 -6.89 45.67
N ALA A 133 -5.51 -7.52 46.25
CA ALA A 133 -4.53 -8.28 45.48
C ALA A 133 -5.16 -9.44 44.70
N ALA A 134 -6.07 -10.21 45.34
CA ALA A 134 -6.80 -11.29 44.66
C ALA A 134 -7.74 -10.76 43.56
N LEU A 135 -8.41 -9.63 43.79
CA LEU A 135 -9.21 -8.96 42.76
C LEU A 135 -8.36 -8.44 41.60
N ALA A 136 -7.13 -7.97 41.85
CA ALA A 136 -6.19 -7.59 40.80
C ALA A 136 -5.77 -8.79 39.94
N VAL A 137 -5.56 -9.97 40.55
CA VAL A 137 -5.34 -11.22 39.81
C VAL A 137 -6.54 -11.55 38.93
N PHE A 138 -7.76 -11.56 39.49
CA PHE A 138 -8.98 -11.87 38.74
C PHE A 138 -9.21 -10.92 37.57
N THR A 139 -9.27 -9.61 37.85
CA THR A 139 -9.58 -8.58 36.85
C THR A 139 -8.47 -8.44 35.82
N GLY A 140 -7.20 -8.56 36.22
CA GLY A 140 -6.04 -8.50 35.32
C GLY A 140 -5.97 -9.71 34.38
N ALA A 141 -6.13 -10.93 34.90
CA ALA A 141 -6.12 -12.16 34.11
C ALA A 141 -7.26 -12.21 33.09
N PHE A 142 -8.48 -11.87 33.54
CA PHE A 142 -9.65 -11.73 32.68
C PHE A 142 -9.41 -10.74 31.53
N THR A 143 -8.82 -9.58 31.85
CA THR A 143 -8.57 -8.53 30.87
C THR A 143 -7.50 -8.96 29.86
N LEU A 144 -6.43 -9.61 30.32
CA LEU A 144 -5.36 -10.12 29.46
C LEU A 144 -5.89 -11.12 28.42
N SER A 145 -6.55 -12.19 28.88
CA SER A 145 -6.99 -13.25 27.96
C SER A 145 -8.14 -12.80 27.06
N GLY A 146 -9.08 -12.02 27.58
CA GLY A 146 -10.16 -11.42 26.77
C GLY A 146 -9.62 -10.51 25.67
N SER A 147 -8.61 -9.70 25.98
CA SER A 147 -7.97 -8.79 25.03
C SER A 147 -7.19 -9.51 23.94
N ILE A 148 -6.47 -10.59 24.28
CA ILE A 148 -5.77 -11.43 23.29
C ILE A 148 -6.76 -12.06 22.31
N VAL A 149 -7.90 -12.57 22.79
CA VAL A 149 -8.95 -13.13 21.92
C VAL A 149 -9.56 -12.05 21.03
N ALA A 150 -9.88 -10.88 21.58
CA ALA A 150 -10.44 -9.76 20.83
C ALA A 150 -9.48 -9.27 19.73
N ALA A 151 -8.20 -9.09 20.05
CA ALA A 151 -7.16 -8.72 19.10
C ALA A 151 -6.96 -9.81 18.03
N GLY A 152 -6.92 -11.09 18.43
CA GLY A 152 -6.78 -12.22 17.50
C GLY A 152 -7.94 -12.33 16.51
N LYS A 153 -9.17 -12.01 16.93
CA LYS A 153 -10.34 -11.94 16.06
C LYS A 153 -10.25 -10.82 15.03
N LEU A 154 -9.88 -9.61 15.46
CA LEU A 154 -9.73 -8.49 14.54
C LEU A 154 -8.55 -8.67 13.58
N HIS A 155 -7.48 -9.34 14.03
CA HIS A 155 -6.34 -9.69 13.20
C HIS A 155 -6.60 -10.88 12.25
N GLY A 156 -7.76 -11.54 12.35
CA GLY A 156 -8.13 -12.67 11.48
C GLY A 156 -7.49 -14.01 11.83
N LYS A 157 -6.68 -14.09 12.90
CA LYS A 157 -6.12 -15.35 13.42
C LYS A 157 -7.15 -16.19 14.17
N ILE A 158 -8.21 -15.56 14.68
CA ILE A 158 -9.37 -16.22 15.29
C ILE A 158 -10.60 -15.85 14.45
N SER A 159 -11.51 -16.80 14.25
CA SER A 159 -12.74 -16.56 13.49
C SER A 159 -13.53 -15.36 14.05
N GLN A 160 -13.93 -14.44 13.17
CA GLN A 160 -14.71 -13.25 13.52
C GLN A 160 -16.18 -13.55 13.84
N LYS A 161 -16.66 -14.76 13.52
CA LYS A 161 -18.03 -15.17 13.85
C LYS A 161 -18.17 -15.47 15.35
N PRO A 162 -19.33 -15.19 15.97
CA PRO A 162 -19.66 -15.70 17.29
C PRO A 162 -19.44 -17.22 17.35
N LYS A 163 -18.61 -17.70 18.28
CA LYS A 163 -18.41 -19.12 18.53
C LYS A 163 -18.80 -19.44 19.96
N PHE A 164 -19.70 -20.41 20.12
CA PHE A 164 -20.07 -20.93 21.42
C PHE A 164 -19.28 -22.22 21.70
N PHE A 165 -19.11 -22.57 22.96
CA PHE A 165 -18.40 -23.80 23.32
C PHE A 165 -19.15 -25.01 22.77
N GLN A 166 -18.50 -25.78 21.88
CA GLN A 166 -19.12 -26.88 21.13
C GLN A 166 -20.42 -26.46 20.40
N ASP A 167 -20.46 -25.21 19.92
CA ASP A 167 -21.62 -24.61 19.25
C ASP A 167 -22.94 -24.65 20.05
N ASN A 168 -22.84 -24.79 21.38
CA ASN A 168 -23.98 -24.84 22.29
C ASN A 168 -24.01 -23.59 23.21
N PRO A 169 -24.92 -22.63 22.98
CA PRO A 169 -25.01 -21.40 23.77
C PRO A 169 -25.32 -21.63 25.26
N ASP A 170 -26.15 -22.61 25.59
CA ASP A 170 -26.53 -22.89 26.99
C ASP A 170 -25.36 -23.49 27.77
N ARG A 171 -24.61 -24.41 27.15
CA ARG A 171 -23.38 -24.97 27.73
C ARG A 171 -22.31 -23.89 27.90
N HIS A 172 -22.17 -23.00 26.93
CA HIS A 172 -21.24 -21.88 27.03
C HIS A 172 -21.63 -20.93 28.18
N ALA A 173 -22.91 -20.57 28.29
CA ALA A 173 -23.41 -19.72 29.38
C ALA A 173 -23.21 -20.38 30.77
N LEU A 174 -23.40 -21.70 30.85
CA LEU A 174 -23.12 -22.47 32.07
C LEU A 174 -21.63 -22.41 32.45
N LEU A 175 -20.73 -22.68 31.49
CA LEU A 175 -19.28 -22.62 31.72
C LEU A 175 -18.82 -21.21 32.10
N PHE A 176 -19.34 -20.18 31.43
CA PHE A 176 -19.09 -18.78 31.75
C PHE A 176 -19.50 -18.46 33.21
N THR A 177 -20.67 -18.93 33.63
CA THR A 177 -21.17 -18.68 35.00
C THR A 177 -20.37 -19.46 36.04
N ILE A 178 -20.05 -20.74 35.79
CA ILE A 178 -19.26 -21.58 36.70
C ILE A 178 -17.86 -20.99 36.88
N THR A 179 -17.19 -20.62 35.80
CA THR A 179 -15.85 -20.02 35.87
C THR A 179 -15.86 -18.69 36.61
N LEU A 180 -16.87 -17.85 36.41
CA LEU A 180 -17.06 -16.62 37.20
C LEU A 180 -17.22 -16.91 38.70
N ILE A 181 -18.10 -17.85 39.07
CA ILE A 181 -18.33 -18.21 40.48
C ILE A 181 -17.06 -18.75 41.11
N ILE A 182 -16.38 -19.69 40.45
CA ILE A 182 -15.14 -20.28 40.97
C ILE A 182 -14.08 -19.19 41.16
N ALA A 183 -13.91 -18.27 40.20
CA ALA A 183 -12.96 -17.18 40.33
C ALA A 183 -13.27 -16.26 41.52
N LEU A 184 -14.54 -15.84 41.67
CA LEU A 184 -14.97 -14.98 42.79
C LEU A 184 -14.86 -15.69 44.14
N VAL A 185 -15.19 -16.99 44.22
CA VAL A 185 -15.01 -17.79 45.43
C VAL A 185 -13.53 -17.90 45.77
N SER A 186 -12.65 -18.14 44.80
CA SER A 186 -11.19 -18.13 45.03
C SER A 186 -10.71 -16.79 45.57
N VAL A 187 -11.19 -15.66 45.03
CA VAL A 187 -10.87 -14.31 45.53
C VAL A 187 -11.24 -14.15 47.00
N VAL A 188 -12.47 -14.51 47.36
CA VAL A 188 -12.95 -14.43 48.75
C VAL A 188 -12.16 -15.37 49.66
N MET A 189 -11.93 -16.61 49.23
CA MET A 189 -11.16 -17.59 50.01
C MET A 189 -9.73 -17.12 50.29
N ILE A 190 -9.07 -16.50 49.31
CA ILE A 190 -7.72 -15.92 49.50
C ILE A 190 -7.74 -14.86 50.61
N ALA A 191 -8.77 -14.01 50.69
CA ALA A 191 -8.86 -12.96 51.70
C ALA A 191 -8.97 -13.48 53.15
N PHE A 192 -9.39 -14.74 53.34
CA PHE A 192 -9.53 -15.39 54.64
C PHE A 192 -8.50 -16.49 54.90
N THR A 193 -7.68 -16.86 53.91
CA THR A 193 -6.68 -17.94 54.03
C THR A 193 -5.35 -17.36 54.49
N GLN A 194 -4.79 -17.92 55.57
CA GLN A 194 -3.55 -17.41 56.16
C GLN A 194 -2.30 -18.13 55.64
N THR A 195 -2.31 -19.46 55.45
CA THR A 195 -1.10 -20.19 54.98
C THR A 195 -1.41 -21.45 54.19
N GLY A 196 -2.27 -22.35 54.70
CA GLY A 196 -2.58 -23.63 54.03
C GLY A 196 -3.36 -23.44 52.72
N GLY A 197 -2.80 -23.92 51.59
CA GLY A 197 -3.48 -23.94 50.29
C GLY A 197 -3.54 -22.60 49.54
N MET A 198 -2.92 -21.53 50.05
CA MET A 198 -2.96 -20.20 49.44
C MET A 198 -2.37 -20.17 48.01
N ILE A 199 -1.21 -20.80 47.78
CA ILE A 199 -0.62 -20.90 46.43
C ILE A 199 -1.57 -21.63 45.48
N ALA A 200 -2.21 -22.70 45.93
CA ALA A 200 -3.18 -23.43 45.11
C ALA A 200 -4.39 -22.54 44.77
N LEU A 201 -4.90 -21.75 45.72
CA LEU A 201 -5.98 -20.79 45.48
C LEU A 201 -5.56 -19.68 44.51
N ILE A 202 -4.34 -19.15 44.60
CA ILE A 202 -3.81 -18.15 43.65
C ILE A 202 -3.75 -18.74 42.24
N THR A 203 -3.23 -19.96 42.10
CA THR A 203 -3.14 -20.67 40.81
C THR A 203 -4.52 -20.94 40.23
N VAL A 204 -5.46 -21.43 41.04
CA VAL A 204 -6.86 -21.66 40.62
C VAL A 204 -7.51 -20.35 40.20
N CYS A 205 -7.39 -19.29 41.00
CA CYS A 205 -7.90 -17.96 40.67
C CYS A 205 -7.35 -17.50 39.32
N THR A 206 -6.03 -17.59 39.11
CA THR A 206 -5.37 -17.14 37.87
C THR A 206 -5.87 -17.92 36.65
N ILE A 207 -5.82 -19.26 36.69
CA ILE A 207 -6.20 -20.12 35.55
C ILE A 207 -7.68 -19.92 35.22
N VAL A 208 -8.56 -19.95 36.23
CA VAL A 208 -10.01 -19.83 36.01
C VAL A 208 -10.35 -18.43 35.47
N SER A 209 -9.65 -17.38 35.91
CA SER A 209 -9.83 -16.02 35.41
C SER A 209 -9.37 -15.86 33.95
N LEU A 210 -8.26 -16.50 33.58
CA LEU A 210 -7.79 -16.55 32.19
C LEU A 210 -8.82 -17.27 31.30
N VAL A 211 -9.33 -18.43 31.74
CA VAL A 211 -10.37 -19.17 31.02
C VAL A 211 -11.66 -18.35 30.92
N PHE A 212 -12.05 -17.66 31.99
CA PHE A 212 -13.22 -16.78 32.02
C PHE A 212 -13.09 -15.65 30.97
N GLY A 213 -11.92 -15.01 30.84
CA GLY A 213 -11.70 -14.00 29.80
C GLY A 213 -11.78 -14.54 28.37
N VAL A 214 -11.32 -15.78 28.13
CA VAL A 214 -11.51 -16.46 26.83
C VAL A 214 -12.99 -16.73 26.56
N LEU A 215 -13.71 -17.28 27.53
CA LEU A 215 -15.15 -17.53 27.43
C LEU A 215 -15.95 -16.24 27.25
N PHE A 216 -15.49 -15.13 27.83
CA PHE A 216 -16.10 -13.82 27.64
C PHE A 216 -15.99 -13.29 26.20
N ALA A 217 -14.81 -13.36 25.58
CA ALA A 217 -14.56 -12.74 24.27
C ALA A 217 -14.93 -13.63 23.06
N THR A 218 -14.99 -14.95 23.24
CA THR A 218 -15.32 -15.92 22.17
C THR A 218 -16.74 -15.81 21.57
N PRO A 219 -17.82 -15.57 22.34
CA PRO A 219 -19.17 -15.46 21.78
C PRO A 219 -19.46 -14.09 21.14
N VAL A 220 -18.61 -13.08 21.38
CA VAL A 220 -18.81 -11.74 20.80
C VAL A 220 -18.48 -11.76 19.31
N GLY A 221 -19.31 -11.16 18.45
CA GLY A 221 -19.05 -11.08 17.01
C GLY A 221 -17.98 -10.04 16.63
N GLY A 222 -17.39 -10.17 15.44
CA GLY A 222 -16.35 -9.27 14.92
C GLY A 222 -16.74 -7.79 14.88
N ALA A 223 -18.00 -7.44 14.60
CA ALA A 223 -18.43 -6.04 14.62
C ALA A 223 -18.64 -5.48 16.02
N ASP A 224 -18.93 -6.33 17.02
CA ASP A 224 -19.08 -5.91 18.41
C ASP A 224 -17.72 -5.87 19.14
N MET A 225 -16.64 -6.36 18.50
CA MET A 225 -15.28 -6.35 19.07
C MET A 225 -14.80 -4.98 19.52
N PRO A 226 -15.06 -3.85 18.83
CA PRO A 226 -14.62 -2.54 19.31
C PRO A 226 -15.26 -2.17 20.66
N ILE A 227 -16.53 -2.52 20.90
CA ILE A 227 -17.18 -2.31 22.20
C ILE A 227 -16.50 -3.17 23.26
N THR A 228 -16.21 -4.44 22.94
CA THR A 228 -15.50 -5.34 23.84
C THR A 228 -14.08 -4.86 24.17
N ILE A 229 -13.34 -4.32 23.20
CA ILE A 229 -12.00 -3.74 23.43
C ILE A 229 -12.10 -2.49 24.31
N SER A 230 -13.11 -1.64 24.09
CA SER A 230 -13.36 -0.46 24.93
C SER A 230 -13.71 -0.86 26.37
N LEU A 231 -14.52 -1.91 26.53
CA LEU A 231 -14.84 -2.45 27.85
C LEU A 231 -13.60 -3.06 28.52
N LEU A 232 -12.78 -3.80 27.78
CA LEU A 232 -11.53 -4.36 28.31
C LEU A 232 -10.50 -3.26 28.65
N ASN A 233 -10.51 -2.12 27.95
CA ASN A 233 -9.75 -0.92 28.32
C ASN A 233 -10.20 -0.35 29.66
N SER A 234 -11.51 -0.28 29.91
CA SER A 234 -12.00 0.08 31.23
C SER A 234 -11.52 -0.92 32.28
N MET A 235 -11.54 -2.21 31.97
CA MET A 235 -11.21 -3.26 32.93
C MET A 235 -9.71 -3.30 33.24
N SER A 236 -8.83 -2.94 32.31
CA SER A 236 -7.41 -2.74 32.60
C SER A 236 -7.19 -1.57 33.55
N GLY A 237 -7.89 -0.45 33.39
CA GLY A 237 -7.86 0.68 34.31
C GLY A 237 -8.34 0.31 35.72
N VAL A 238 -9.48 -0.38 35.83
CA VAL A 238 -10.01 -0.89 37.11
C VAL A 238 -9.03 -1.88 37.75
N ALA A 239 -8.46 -2.80 36.98
CA ALA A 239 -7.44 -3.74 37.47
C ALA A 239 -6.21 -3.01 38.01
N GLY A 240 -5.73 -2.00 37.29
CA GLY A 240 -4.63 -1.14 37.74
C GLY A 240 -4.96 -0.42 39.04
N SER A 241 -6.16 0.17 39.15
CA SER A 241 -6.60 0.86 40.37
C SER A 241 -6.64 -0.09 41.58
N ILE A 242 -7.20 -1.28 41.40
CA ILE A 242 -7.26 -2.32 42.44
C ILE A 242 -5.86 -2.82 42.82
N ALA A 243 -4.97 -3.02 41.84
CA ALA A 243 -3.57 -3.38 42.09
C ALA A 243 -2.85 -2.28 42.90
N GLY A 244 -3.11 -1.01 42.58
CA GLY A 244 -2.63 0.13 43.37
C GLY A 244 -3.09 0.07 44.83
N MET A 245 -4.34 -0.30 45.10
CA MET A 245 -4.83 -0.48 46.47
C MET A 245 -4.15 -1.65 47.20
N ALA A 246 -3.69 -2.67 46.46
CA ALA A 246 -2.99 -3.81 47.04
C ALA A 246 -1.55 -3.48 47.48
N ILE A 247 -0.88 -2.57 46.74
CA ILE A 247 0.50 -2.15 47.01
C ILE A 247 0.62 -0.77 47.68
N ASP A 248 -0.52 -0.16 48.06
CA ASP A 248 -0.62 1.18 48.65
C ASP A 248 -0.06 2.32 47.75
N ASP A 249 -0.24 2.22 46.43
CA ASP A 249 0.19 3.22 45.44
C ASP A 249 -1.00 4.09 45.00
N PHE A 250 -1.09 5.29 45.58
CA PHE A 250 -2.17 6.25 45.31
C PHE A 250 -2.19 6.77 43.86
N LEU A 251 -1.02 6.87 43.21
CA LEU A 251 -0.93 7.34 41.84
C LEU A 251 -1.57 6.33 40.88
N LEU A 252 -1.25 5.05 41.07
CA LEU A 252 -1.82 3.95 40.33
C LEU A 252 -3.32 3.78 40.61
N VAL A 253 -3.76 3.96 41.87
CA VAL A 253 -5.19 3.99 42.23
C VAL A 253 -5.92 5.07 41.43
N ALA A 254 -5.40 6.30 41.44
CA ALA A 254 -6.04 7.45 40.82
C ALA A 254 -6.04 7.34 39.28
N VAL A 255 -4.89 7.09 38.66
CA VAL A 255 -4.77 6.98 37.19
C VAL A 255 -5.57 5.79 36.67
N GLY A 256 -5.48 4.63 37.34
CA GLY A 256 -6.29 3.45 37.01
C GLY A 256 -7.79 3.74 37.08
N GLY A 257 -8.24 4.45 38.11
CA GLY A 257 -9.64 4.86 38.26
C GLY A 257 -10.11 5.80 37.15
N ILE A 258 -9.27 6.77 36.76
CA ILE A 258 -9.56 7.71 35.66
C ILE A 258 -9.70 6.94 34.33
N VAL A 259 -8.77 6.03 34.04
CA VAL A 259 -8.81 5.20 32.82
C VAL A 259 -10.02 4.26 32.84
N GLY A 260 -10.31 3.64 33.98
CA GLY A 260 -11.48 2.77 34.16
C GLY A 260 -12.78 3.50 33.89
N ALA A 261 -13.00 4.64 34.55
CA ALA A 261 -14.22 5.43 34.39
C ALA A 261 -14.39 5.96 32.96
N SER A 262 -13.33 6.54 32.38
CA SER A 262 -13.37 7.06 30.99
C SER A 262 -13.63 5.95 29.96
N GLY A 263 -13.03 4.77 30.16
CA GLY A 263 -13.28 3.58 29.33
C GLY A 263 -14.74 3.11 29.39
N LEU A 264 -15.38 3.11 30.57
CA LEU A 264 -16.80 2.76 30.69
C LEU A 264 -17.70 3.76 29.98
N PHE A 265 -17.44 5.06 30.14
CA PHE A 265 -18.19 6.10 29.43
C PHE A 265 -18.05 5.94 27.91
N LEU A 266 -16.84 5.72 27.41
CA LEU A 266 -16.61 5.46 26.00
C LEU A 266 -17.35 4.20 25.52
N THR A 267 -17.31 3.11 26.30
CA THR A 267 -18.04 1.87 26.02
C THR A 267 -19.54 2.11 25.91
N GLN A 268 -20.11 2.91 26.82
CA GLN A 268 -21.53 3.24 26.81
C GLN A 268 -21.92 4.08 25.58
N ILE A 269 -21.11 5.07 25.22
CA ILE A 269 -21.32 5.90 24.03
C ILE A 269 -21.27 5.03 22.77
N MET A 270 -20.28 4.13 22.66
CA MET A 270 -20.15 3.19 21.55
C MET A 270 -21.33 2.20 21.50
N SER A 271 -21.73 1.65 22.64
CA SER A 271 -22.88 0.74 22.76
C SER A 271 -24.18 1.40 22.31
N LYS A 272 -24.42 2.65 22.71
CA LYS A 272 -25.58 3.45 22.27
C LYS A 272 -25.51 3.76 20.77
N ALA A 273 -24.36 4.20 20.28
CA ALA A 273 -24.09 4.49 18.88
C ALA A 273 -24.29 3.27 17.97
N MET A 274 -24.01 2.06 18.47
CA MET A 274 -24.18 0.79 17.77
C MET A 274 -25.56 0.13 18.00
N ASN A 275 -26.42 0.73 18.85
CA ASN A 275 -27.66 0.13 19.37
C ASN A 275 -27.50 -1.34 19.81
N ARG A 276 -26.37 -1.62 20.45
CA ARG A 276 -26.06 -2.92 21.03
C ARG A 276 -25.99 -2.69 22.53
N PRO A 277 -27.05 -2.94 23.31
CA PRO A 277 -27.02 -2.66 24.73
C PRO A 277 -25.88 -3.45 25.38
N LEU A 278 -25.13 -2.81 26.29
CA LEU A 278 -24.00 -3.47 26.97
C LEU A 278 -24.37 -4.85 27.55
N LYS A 279 -25.62 -5.03 27.99
CA LYS A 279 -26.17 -6.30 28.46
C LYS A 279 -26.12 -7.42 27.42
N SER A 280 -26.34 -7.16 26.12
CA SER A 280 -26.26 -8.20 25.08
C SER A 280 -24.84 -8.63 24.76
N ILE A 281 -23.85 -7.79 25.09
CA ILE A 281 -22.42 -8.06 24.91
C ILE A 281 -21.87 -8.78 26.14
N LEU A 282 -22.27 -8.36 27.34
CA LEU A 282 -21.91 -8.99 28.61
C LEU A 282 -22.58 -10.36 28.80
N PHE A 283 -23.79 -10.53 28.26
CA PHE A 283 -24.57 -11.76 28.36
C PHE A 283 -25.10 -12.15 26.98
N PRO A 284 -24.26 -12.67 26.07
CA PRO A 284 -24.69 -13.13 24.77
C PRO A 284 -25.59 -14.35 24.96
N ARG A 285 -26.90 -14.12 25.07
CA ARG A 285 -27.90 -15.19 25.03
C ARG A 285 -27.94 -15.70 23.61
N GLY A 286 -27.82 -17.02 23.43
CA GLY A 286 -28.24 -17.66 22.20
C GLY A 286 -29.65 -17.19 21.88
N SER A 287 -29.85 -16.63 20.69
CA SER A 287 -31.17 -16.27 20.20
C SER A 287 -32.04 -17.52 20.26
N LYS A 288 -32.91 -17.64 21.27
CA LYS A 288 -34.02 -18.58 21.23
C LYS A 288 -34.81 -18.22 19.98
N LYS A 289 -34.78 -19.08 18.96
CA LYS A 289 -35.83 -19.09 17.94
C LYS A 289 -37.15 -19.14 18.70
N LYS A 290 -37.88 -18.02 18.74
CA LYS A 290 -39.31 -18.08 19.04
C LYS A 290 -39.93 -18.83 17.88
N THR A 291 -40.28 -20.09 18.13
CA THR A 291 -41.25 -20.83 17.34
C THR A 291 -42.62 -20.18 17.57
N ASP A 292 -42.90 -19.11 16.83
CA ASP A 292 -44.29 -18.71 16.62
C ASP A 292 -44.77 -19.44 15.37
N LYS A 293 -45.51 -20.53 15.63
CA LYS A 293 -46.40 -21.17 14.67
C LYS A 293 -47.52 -20.18 14.37
N GLU A 294 -47.52 -19.61 13.19
CA GLU A 294 -48.77 -19.30 12.50
C GLU A 294 -48.74 -19.87 11.09
N GLU A 295 -49.49 -20.97 10.94
CA GLU A 295 -49.92 -21.48 9.66
C GLU A 295 -50.84 -20.44 9.00
N LYS A 296 -50.51 -20.03 7.77
CA LYS A 296 -51.54 -19.80 6.76
C LYS A 296 -51.05 -20.22 5.38
N LYS A 297 -51.82 -21.16 4.83
CA LYS A 297 -51.64 -21.91 3.59
C LYS A 297 -51.63 -21.00 2.36
N SER A 298 -50.72 -21.27 1.42
CA SER A 298 -51.04 -21.31 -0.01
C SER A 298 -50.20 -22.39 -0.70
N ALA A 299 -50.81 -22.99 -1.73
CA ALA A 299 -50.54 -24.32 -2.27
C ALA A 299 -49.36 -24.35 -3.28
N PRO A 300 -48.94 -25.54 -3.77
CA PRO A 300 -47.57 -25.82 -4.20
C PRO A 300 -47.31 -25.39 -5.65
N ALA A 301 -46.14 -24.79 -5.89
CA ALA A 301 -45.58 -24.66 -7.23
C ALA A 301 -44.21 -25.35 -7.31
N GLN A 302 -44.16 -26.27 -8.25
CA GLN A 302 -43.11 -27.16 -8.74
C GLN A 302 -41.64 -26.76 -8.52
N LYS A 303 -40.86 -27.80 -8.21
CA LYS A 303 -39.43 -27.90 -8.54
C LYS A 303 -39.21 -27.54 -10.01
N SER A 304 -38.41 -26.51 -10.27
CA SER A 304 -37.67 -26.37 -11.52
C SER A 304 -36.18 -26.54 -11.24
N GLU A 305 -35.57 -27.37 -12.08
CA GLU A 305 -34.14 -27.63 -12.22
C GLU A 305 -33.30 -26.36 -12.42
N PRO A 306 -31.97 -26.44 -12.20
CA PRO A 306 -31.08 -25.28 -12.24
C PRO A 306 -31.03 -24.66 -13.65
N PRO A 307 -31.11 -23.33 -13.80
CA PRO A 307 -30.87 -22.72 -15.09
C PRO A 307 -29.37 -22.70 -15.39
N LYS A 308 -29.01 -23.31 -16.52
CA LYS A 308 -27.79 -23.02 -17.26
C LYS A 308 -27.80 -21.55 -17.74
N THR A 309 -26.63 -20.91 -17.61
CA THR A 309 -26.09 -19.77 -18.38
C THR A 309 -27.09 -18.79 -19.01
N LYS A 310 -27.10 -17.53 -18.53
CA LYS A 310 -27.26 -16.34 -19.38
C LYS A 310 -26.48 -15.14 -18.83
N GLU A 311 -25.57 -14.67 -19.69
CA GLU A 311 -25.37 -13.27 -20.09
C GLU A 311 -25.67 -12.16 -19.09
N THR A 312 -24.67 -11.28 -18.97
CA THR A 312 -24.73 -9.93 -18.43
C THR A 312 -25.85 -9.13 -19.10
N GLU A 313 -27.08 -9.25 -18.59
CA GLU A 313 -28.18 -8.40 -19.00
C GLU A 313 -27.98 -7.00 -18.42
N LYS A 314 -27.65 -6.06 -19.32
CA LYS A 314 -27.90 -4.63 -19.14
C LYS A 314 -29.39 -4.46 -18.86
N THR A 315 -29.76 -4.29 -17.59
CA THR A 315 -31.11 -3.88 -17.24
C THR A 315 -31.30 -2.41 -17.61
N ALA A 316 -32.24 -2.22 -18.53
CA ALA A 316 -32.71 -0.95 -19.05
C ALA A 316 -33.53 -0.20 -17.98
N ASP A 317 -32.87 0.77 -17.34
CA ASP A 317 -33.42 2.06 -16.93
C ASP A 317 -32.19 2.89 -16.52
N SER A 318 -31.52 3.50 -17.50
CA SER A 318 -30.23 4.17 -17.31
C SER A 318 -30.40 5.44 -16.47
N LYS A 319 -30.50 5.28 -15.15
CA LYS A 319 -30.26 6.34 -14.19
C LYS A 319 -28.79 6.71 -14.29
N ASP A 320 -28.49 7.81 -14.97
CA ASP A 320 -27.14 8.34 -15.06
C ASP A 320 -26.77 9.00 -13.71
N PRO A 321 -25.96 8.34 -12.86
CA PRO A 321 -25.64 8.86 -11.53
C PRO A 321 -24.77 10.12 -11.63
N ALA A 322 -24.00 10.25 -12.71
CA ALA A 322 -23.19 11.43 -12.94
C ALA A 322 -24.05 12.64 -13.33
N GLN A 323 -25.14 12.42 -14.07
CA GLN A 323 -26.12 13.48 -14.35
C GLN A 323 -26.80 13.98 -13.07
N TRP A 324 -27.19 13.07 -12.17
CA TRP A 324 -27.75 13.47 -10.87
C TRP A 324 -26.77 14.31 -10.07
N LEU A 325 -25.49 13.95 -10.07
CA LEU A 325 -24.48 14.74 -9.41
C LEU A 325 -24.28 16.09 -10.08
N LYS A 326 -24.37 16.22 -11.41
CA LYS A 326 -24.30 17.50 -12.12
C LYS A 326 -25.40 18.46 -11.69
N ASP A 327 -26.63 17.98 -11.60
CA ASP A 327 -27.82 18.77 -11.28
C ASP A 327 -27.95 19.12 -9.79
N ALA A 328 -27.21 18.43 -8.92
CA ALA A 328 -27.23 18.64 -7.47
C ALA A 328 -26.53 19.94 -7.05
N LYS A 329 -27.10 20.64 -6.06
CA LYS A 329 -26.46 21.77 -5.36
C LYS A 329 -25.85 21.35 -4.03
N THR A 330 -26.47 20.39 -3.35
CA THR A 330 -26.01 19.85 -2.07
C THR A 330 -25.76 18.35 -2.20
N VAL A 331 -24.57 17.90 -1.79
CA VAL A 331 -24.16 16.50 -1.83
C VAL A 331 -23.69 16.07 -0.44
N ILE A 332 -24.22 14.95 0.05
CA ILE A 332 -23.72 14.32 1.27
C ILE A 332 -23.01 13.02 0.92
N ILE A 333 -21.74 12.90 1.29
CA ILE A 333 -20.95 11.68 1.10
C ILE A 333 -20.98 10.85 2.40
N THR A 334 -21.40 9.60 2.29
CA THR A 334 -21.52 8.64 3.39
C THR A 334 -20.54 7.48 3.20
N PRO A 335 -19.32 7.57 3.77
CA PRO A 335 -18.31 6.54 3.64
C PRO A 335 -18.56 5.36 4.61
N GLY A 336 -18.12 4.17 4.21
CA GLY A 336 -18.20 2.95 5.01
C GLY A 336 -16.98 2.06 4.85
N TYR A 337 -17.06 0.86 5.44
CA TYR A 337 -15.94 -0.08 5.48
C TYR A 337 -15.44 -0.51 4.09
N GLY A 338 -16.32 -0.60 3.09
CA GLY A 338 -15.93 -0.91 1.71
C GLY A 338 -14.99 0.12 1.09
N MET A 339 -15.10 1.41 1.46
CA MET A 339 -14.15 2.44 1.06
C MET A 339 -12.74 2.15 1.60
N ALA A 340 -12.65 1.69 2.85
CA ALA A 340 -11.38 1.35 3.50
C ALA A 340 -10.73 0.10 2.88
N VAL A 341 -11.54 -0.93 2.56
CA VAL A 341 -11.03 -2.15 1.90
C VAL A 341 -10.50 -1.84 0.51
N ALA A 342 -11.20 -1.00 -0.26
CA ALA A 342 -10.81 -0.57 -1.60
C ALA A 342 -9.66 0.46 -1.62
N GLN A 343 -9.22 0.96 -0.46
CA GLN A 343 -8.26 2.06 -0.34
C GLN A 343 -8.67 3.28 -1.19
N ALA A 344 -9.95 3.63 -1.13
CA ALA A 344 -10.56 4.62 -2.02
C ALA A 344 -10.61 6.05 -1.45
N GLN A 345 -10.07 6.29 -0.25
CA GLN A 345 -10.13 7.58 0.45
C GLN A 345 -9.62 8.75 -0.41
N SER A 346 -8.54 8.53 -1.19
CA SER A 346 -7.99 9.54 -2.09
C SER A 346 -8.94 9.90 -3.25
N LEU A 347 -9.69 8.93 -3.77
CA LEU A 347 -10.70 9.19 -4.80
C LEU A 347 -11.94 9.89 -4.24
N VAL A 348 -12.31 9.57 -3.00
CA VAL A 348 -13.40 10.28 -2.30
C VAL A 348 -13.05 11.75 -2.11
N LYS A 349 -11.80 12.05 -1.69
CA LYS A 349 -11.29 13.42 -1.64
C LYS A 349 -11.31 14.09 -3.02
N GLN A 350 -10.85 13.40 -4.06
CA GLN A 350 -10.89 13.92 -5.43
C GLN A 350 -12.30 14.24 -5.90
N LEU A 351 -13.28 13.39 -5.57
CA LEU A 351 -14.69 13.57 -5.90
C LEU A 351 -15.29 14.75 -5.14
N SER A 352 -15.01 14.86 -3.84
CA SER A 352 -15.43 15.99 -3.01
C SER A 352 -14.91 17.31 -3.57
N ASP A 353 -13.60 17.42 -3.79
CA ASP A 353 -12.96 18.64 -4.29
C ASP A 353 -13.49 19.03 -5.68
N LYS A 354 -13.80 18.03 -6.53
CA LYS A 354 -14.37 18.27 -7.85
C LYS A 354 -15.80 18.80 -7.76
N LEU A 355 -16.63 18.21 -6.92
CA LEU A 355 -18.00 18.66 -6.71
C LEU A 355 -18.04 20.07 -6.11
N GLU A 356 -17.18 20.34 -5.13
CA GLU A 356 -17.01 21.69 -4.57
C GLU A 356 -16.53 22.69 -5.61
N GLY A 357 -15.67 22.24 -6.53
CA GLY A 357 -15.28 23.02 -7.69
C GLY A 357 -16.38 23.39 -8.65
N MET A 358 -17.43 22.59 -8.71
CA MET A 358 -18.65 22.92 -9.43
C MET A 358 -19.60 23.82 -8.61
N GLY A 359 -19.13 24.42 -7.51
CA GLY A 359 -19.92 25.29 -6.63
C GLY A 359 -20.91 24.54 -5.73
N LYS A 360 -20.74 23.22 -5.56
CA LYS A 360 -21.67 22.39 -4.77
C LYS A 360 -21.26 22.36 -3.31
N LYS A 361 -22.24 22.33 -2.42
CA LYS A 361 -21.99 22.13 -1.00
C LYS A 361 -21.80 20.64 -0.73
N VAL A 362 -20.58 20.23 -0.38
CA VAL A 362 -20.25 18.84 -0.04
C VAL A 362 -20.04 18.71 1.46
N GLU A 363 -20.81 17.84 2.10
CA GLU A 363 -20.67 17.50 3.52
C GLU A 363 -20.46 15.98 3.66
N PHE A 364 -19.75 15.55 4.70
CA PHE A 364 -19.53 14.13 4.99
C PHE A 364 -20.39 13.70 6.15
N ALA A 365 -21.19 12.66 5.94
CA ALA A 365 -21.99 12.01 6.96
C ALA A 365 -21.22 10.82 7.52
N ILE A 366 -20.67 10.99 8.72
CA ILE A 366 -19.93 9.93 9.39
C ILE A 366 -20.85 9.25 10.38
N HIS A 367 -21.09 7.96 10.14
CA HIS A 367 -21.68 7.13 11.18
C HIS A 367 -20.59 6.75 12.17
N SER A 368 -20.85 6.94 13.45
CA SER A 368 -20.01 6.57 14.60
C SER A 368 -19.47 5.13 14.63
N VAL A 369 -20.04 4.24 13.81
CA VAL A 369 -19.74 2.80 13.77
C VAL A 369 -19.34 2.35 12.35
N ALA A 370 -19.23 3.28 11.40
CA ALA A 370 -18.77 2.99 10.06
C ALA A 370 -17.30 2.54 10.11
N GLY A 371 -17.04 1.30 9.67
CA GLY A 371 -15.69 0.73 9.66
C GLY A 371 -15.50 -0.39 10.69
N ARG A 372 -14.27 -0.52 11.22
CA ARG A 372 -13.89 -1.52 12.23
C ARG A 372 -13.50 -0.92 13.58
N MET A 373 -13.57 0.41 13.72
CA MET A 373 -13.35 1.13 14.98
C MET A 373 -14.12 2.44 14.99
N PRO A 374 -14.47 2.98 16.17
CA PRO A 374 -14.93 4.35 16.28
C PRO A 374 -13.92 5.31 15.65
N GLY A 375 -14.42 6.27 14.88
CA GLY A 375 -13.58 7.25 14.19
C GLY A 375 -12.80 6.72 12.99
N HIS A 376 -13.03 5.47 12.55
CA HIS A 376 -12.26 4.86 11.45
C HIS A 376 -12.34 5.71 10.17
N MET A 377 -13.53 6.18 9.81
CA MET A 377 -13.71 7.01 8.61
C MET A 377 -13.08 8.40 8.79
N ASN A 378 -13.13 8.98 9.99
CA ASN A 378 -12.51 10.29 10.28
C ASN A 378 -11.00 10.22 10.06
N ILE A 379 -10.35 9.14 10.49
CA ILE A 379 -8.91 8.94 10.30
C ILE A 379 -8.57 8.82 8.81
N LEU A 380 -9.28 7.98 8.07
CA LEU A 380 -8.98 7.75 6.64
C LEU A 380 -9.23 8.98 5.78
N LEU A 381 -10.23 9.80 6.13
CA LEU A 381 -10.51 11.05 5.43
C LEU A 381 -9.53 12.14 5.82
N ALA A 382 -9.09 12.18 7.08
CA ALA A 382 -8.03 13.08 7.53
C ALA A 382 -6.67 12.75 6.90
N GLU A 383 -6.38 11.46 6.64
CA GLU A 383 -5.17 11.01 5.94
C GLU A 383 -5.06 11.60 4.52
N VAL A 384 -6.18 11.94 3.90
CA VAL A 384 -6.26 12.56 2.56
C VAL A 384 -6.72 14.02 2.61
N ASP A 385 -6.50 14.69 3.74
CA ASP A 385 -6.75 16.12 3.93
C ASP A 385 -8.20 16.56 3.67
N VAL A 386 -9.18 15.75 4.09
CA VAL A 386 -10.56 16.24 4.23
C VAL A 386 -10.66 17.07 5.52
N PRO A 387 -11.08 18.35 5.45
CA PRO A 387 -11.22 19.19 6.64
C PRO A 387 -12.23 18.59 7.64
N TYR A 388 -11.86 18.58 8.92
CA TYR A 388 -12.72 18.07 10.01
C TYR A 388 -14.06 18.80 10.09
N GLU A 389 -14.11 20.07 9.70
CA GLU A 389 -15.33 20.89 9.70
C GLU A 389 -16.40 20.36 8.74
N LYS A 390 -16.00 19.55 7.74
CA LYS A 390 -16.92 18.89 6.81
C LYS A 390 -17.37 17.51 7.29
N LEU A 391 -16.71 16.97 8.32
CA LEU A 391 -17.02 15.65 8.89
C LEU A 391 -18.07 15.83 9.98
N HIS A 392 -19.32 15.53 9.65
CA HIS A 392 -20.44 15.64 10.58
C HIS A 392 -20.81 14.27 11.13
N GLU A 393 -21.04 14.22 12.44
CA GLU A 393 -21.63 13.06 13.09
C GLU A 393 -23.11 12.94 12.71
N MET A 394 -23.64 11.72 12.87
CA MET A 394 -25.00 11.36 12.49
C MET A 394 -26.09 12.31 13.03
N ASP A 395 -26.01 12.73 14.30
CA ASP A 395 -27.03 13.58 14.93
C ASP A 395 -27.09 14.99 14.29
N ASP A 396 -25.94 15.50 13.84
CA ASP A 396 -25.82 16.82 13.22
C ASP A 396 -26.23 16.81 11.74
N ILE A 397 -25.95 15.70 11.04
CA ILE A 397 -26.17 15.59 9.59
C ILE A 397 -27.54 15.01 9.23
N ASN A 398 -28.15 14.17 10.09
CA ASN A 398 -29.41 13.49 9.76
C ASN A 398 -30.55 14.44 9.37
N PRO A 399 -30.78 15.58 10.08
CA PRO A 399 -31.80 16.54 9.68
C PRO A 399 -31.60 17.12 8.27
N LYS A 400 -30.36 17.16 7.77
CA LYS A 400 -30.00 17.74 6.47
C LYS A 400 -30.28 16.82 5.28
N PHE A 401 -30.46 15.51 5.48
CA PHE A 401 -30.69 14.58 4.36
C PHE A 401 -31.95 14.93 3.55
N LYS A 402 -33.03 15.41 4.20
CA LYS A 402 -34.28 15.82 3.52
C LYS A 402 -34.08 16.94 2.51
N GLU A 403 -33.14 17.83 2.78
CA GLU A 403 -32.84 18.99 1.95
C GLU A 403 -31.78 18.66 0.89
N THR A 404 -31.13 17.49 1.01
CA THR A 404 -30.00 17.09 0.18
C THR A 404 -30.45 16.53 -1.17
N ASP A 405 -29.91 17.12 -2.24
CA ASP A 405 -30.16 16.67 -3.62
C ASP A 405 -29.62 15.26 -3.91
N VAL A 406 -28.37 14.97 -3.55
CA VAL A 406 -27.76 13.65 -3.77
C VAL A 406 -26.99 13.18 -2.54
N ALA A 407 -27.30 11.97 -2.05
CA ALA A 407 -26.47 11.25 -1.09
C ALA A 407 -25.62 10.19 -1.82
N ILE A 408 -24.30 10.19 -1.62
CA ILE A 408 -23.38 9.19 -2.18
C ILE A 408 -22.94 8.25 -1.06
N VAL A 409 -23.38 6.99 -1.13
CA VAL A 409 -23.01 5.93 -0.19
C VAL A 409 -21.83 5.16 -0.77
N ILE A 410 -20.71 5.11 -0.04
CA ILE A 410 -19.45 4.51 -0.53
C ILE A 410 -19.02 3.39 0.41
N GLY A 411 -19.24 2.15 -0.01
CA GLY A 411 -18.84 0.98 0.78
C GLY A 411 -19.58 0.86 2.12
N ALA A 412 -20.80 1.38 2.23
CA ALA A 412 -21.61 1.35 3.45
C ALA A 412 -22.92 0.59 3.20
N ASN A 413 -23.30 -0.31 4.11
CA ASN A 413 -24.53 -1.10 4.01
C ASN A 413 -25.40 -0.97 5.27
N ASP A 414 -25.02 -1.61 6.38
CA ASP A 414 -25.86 -1.64 7.59
C ASP A 414 -26.13 -0.24 8.18
N VAL A 415 -25.13 0.63 8.18
CA VAL A 415 -25.19 2.00 8.73
C VAL A 415 -26.10 2.95 7.94
N VAL A 416 -26.57 2.53 6.77
CA VAL A 416 -27.50 3.29 5.91
C VAL A 416 -28.79 2.52 5.65
N ASN A 417 -28.96 1.32 6.23
CA ASN A 417 -30.03 0.40 5.87
C ASN A 417 -31.35 0.77 6.58
N PRO A 418 -32.39 1.23 5.83
CA PRO A 418 -33.67 1.67 6.42
C PRO A 418 -34.43 0.59 7.18
N ALA A 419 -34.11 -0.70 6.96
CA ALA A 419 -34.71 -1.81 7.69
C ALA A 419 -34.52 -1.69 9.21
N ALA A 420 -33.50 -0.94 9.67
CA ALA A 420 -33.34 -0.60 11.07
C ALA A 420 -34.57 0.07 11.68
N ASN A 421 -35.27 0.90 10.90
CA ASN A 421 -36.44 1.67 11.36
C ASN A 421 -37.78 1.02 10.95
N THR A 422 -37.80 0.25 9.86
CA THR A 422 -39.05 -0.23 9.24
C THR A 422 -39.35 -1.70 9.47
N VAL A 423 -38.35 -2.52 9.82
CA VAL A 423 -38.53 -3.96 10.01
C VAL A 423 -38.27 -4.31 11.48
N GLU A 424 -39.27 -4.87 12.14
CA GLU A 424 -39.15 -5.35 13.52
C GLU A 424 -38.52 -6.75 13.57
N ASN A 425 -37.92 -7.10 14.71
CA ASN A 425 -37.33 -8.43 14.98
C ASN A 425 -36.14 -8.82 14.09
N THR A 426 -35.36 -7.86 13.58
CA THR A 426 -34.08 -8.12 12.90
C THR A 426 -32.90 -7.75 13.81
N PRO A 427 -31.68 -8.29 13.56
CA PRO A 427 -30.46 -7.86 14.25
C PRO A 427 -30.11 -6.37 14.06
N LEU A 428 -30.77 -5.68 13.14
CA LEU A 428 -30.56 -4.27 12.81
C LEU A 428 -31.68 -3.35 13.38
N SER A 429 -32.79 -3.91 13.87
CA SER A 429 -33.95 -3.13 14.33
C SER A 429 -33.58 -2.18 15.48
N GLY A 430 -33.92 -0.90 15.33
CA GLY A 430 -33.65 0.17 16.28
C GLY A 430 -32.24 0.76 16.22
N VAL A 431 -31.35 0.24 15.35
CA VAL A 431 -30.01 0.81 15.17
C VAL A 431 -30.14 2.20 14.57
N PRO A 432 -29.61 3.27 15.20
CA PRO A 432 -29.51 4.56 14.56
C PRO A 432 -28.77 4.39 13.24
N ILE A 433 -29.32 4.95 12.17
CA ILE A 433 -28.71 4.91 10.85
C ILE A 433 -28.58 6.33 10.32
N LEU A 434 -27.75 6.48 9.30
CA LEU A 434 -27.80 7.67 8.47
C LEU A 434 -29.03 7.59 7.57
N ASN A 435 -29.88 8.61 7.64
CA ASN A 435 -31.15 8.66 6.90
C ASN A 435 -30.95 9.00 5.41
N VAL A 436 -30.00 8.33 4.74
CA VAL A 436 -29.66 8.57 3.33
C VAL A 436 -30.85 8.36 2.40
N SER A 437 -31.81 7.52 2.80
CA SER A 437 -33.06 7.29 2.07
C SER A 437 -33.96 8.52 1.96
N GLU A 438 -33.78 9.52 2.84
CA GLU A 438 -34.53 10.77 2.83
C GLU A 438 -33.99 11.79 1.82
N ALA A 439 -32.79 11.56 1.26
CA ALA A 439 -32.25 12.40 0.19
C ALA A 439 -33.04 12.26 -1.12
N LYS A 440 -33.08 13.33 -1.93
CA LYS A 440 -33.85 13.35 -3.18
C LYS A 440 -33.39 12.27 -4.17
N LYS A 441 -32.08 11.99 -4.19
CA LYS A 441 -31.42 10.92 -4.96
C LYS A 441 -30.32 10.26 -4.12
N VAL A 442 -30.11 8.97 -4.33
CA VAL A 442 -29.08 8.17 -3.65
C VAL A 442 -28.25 7.41 -4.67
N ILE A 443 -26.93 7.52 -4.59
CA ILE A 443 -25.97 6.76 -5.40
C ILE A 443 -25.24 5.81 -4.45
N ILE A 444 -25.21 4.52 -4.76
CA ILE A 444 -24.61 3.50 -3.90
C ILE A 444 -23.47 2.81 -4.64
N CYS A 445 -22.25 3.00 -4.14
CA CYS A 445 -21.01 2.42 -4.65
C CYS A 445 -20.57 1.27 -3.74
N ASN A 446 -21.15 0.08 -3.94
CA ASN A 446 -20.92 -1.11 -3.11
C ASN A 446 -20.61 -2.32 -3.99
N PHE A 447 -19.84 -3.29 -3.47
CA PHE A 447 -19.36 -4.43 -4.25
C PHE A 447 -20.48 -5.31 -4.82
N ASP A 448 -21.45 -5.68 -4.00
CA ASP A 448 -22.60 -6.47 -4.39
C ASP A 448 -23.86 -6.06 -3.61
N LYS A 449 -24.99 -6.71 -3.89
CA LYS A 449 -26.26 -6.49 -3.18
C LYS A 449 -26.36 -7.31 -1.88
N LYS A 450 -25.33 -8.07 -1.48
CA LYS A 450 -25.46 -8.96 -0.33
C LYS A 450 -25.62 -8.16 0.96
N PRO A 451 -26.28 -8.74 1.97
CA PRO A 451 -26.34 -8.15 3.30
C PRO A 451 -24.97 -7.77 3.85
N GLY A 452 -24.94 -6.69 4.63
CA GLY A 452 -23.76 -6.30 5.38
C GLY A 452 -23.49 -7.25 6.55
N TYR A 453 -22.83 -6.73 7.57
CA TYR A 453 -22.47 -7.51 8.75
C TYR A 453 -23.70 -8.04 9.50
N ALA A 454 -24.78 -7.25 9.56
CA ALA A 454 -26.01 -7.62 10.27
C ALA A 454 -26.76 -8.80 9.62
N GLY A 455 -26.44 -9.17 8.38
CA GLY A 455 -27.13 -10.24 7.66
C GLY A 455 -28.57 -9.89 7.29
N VAL A 456 -28.92 -8.61 7.29
CA VAL A 456 -30.25 -8.10 6.93
C VAL A 456 -30.18 -7.49 5.54
N ASP A 457 -31.10 -7.88 4.65
CA ASP A 457 -31.22 -7.29 3.32
C ASP A 457 -31.47 -5.78 3.41
N ASN A 458 -30.92 -5.02 2.47
CA ASN A 458 -31.06 -3.57 2.46
C ASN A 458 -32.18 -3.15 1.49
N PRO A 459 -33.29 -2.57 1.98
CA PRO A 459 -34.38 -2.12 1.13
C PRO A 459 -33.92 -1.10 0.08
N LEU A 460 -32.81 -0.38 0.27
CA LEU A 460 -32.26 0.52 -0.75
C LEU A 460 -31.87 -0.19 -2.04
N TYR A 461 -31.63 -1.51 -2.01
CA TYR A 461 -31.19 -2.29 -3.17
C TYR A 461 -32.35 -2.92 -3.96
N GLU A 462 -33.57 -2.77 -3.47
CA GLU A 462 -34.78 -3.26 -4.14
C GLU A 462 -34.93 -2.65 -5.53
N GLU A 463 -35.28 -3.50 -6.50
CA GLU A 463 -35.47 -3.10 -7.89
C GLU A 463 -36.73 -2.23 -8.03
N GLY A 464 -36.67 -1.23 -8.92
CA GLY A 464 -37.78 -0.28 -9.15
C GLY A 464 -37.74 1.04 -8.36
N LYS A 465 -36.79 1.24 -7.44
CA LYS A 465 -36.65 2.54 -6.72
C LYS A 465 -36.13 3.66 -7.62
N LYS A 466 -37.00 4.56 -8.08
CA LYS A 466 -36.66 5.62 -9.08
C LYS A 466 -35.59 6.63 -8.62
N ASN A 467 -35.34 6.75 -7.32
CA ASN A 467 -34.37 7.68 -6.74
C ASN A 467 -33.05 7.04 -6.29
N VAL A 468 -32.83 5.74 -6.55
CA VAL A 468 -31.58 5.05 -6.18
C VAL A 468 -30.84 4.55 -7.42
N ALA A 469 -29.55 4.83 -7.52
CA ALA A 469 -28.65 4.29 -8.53
C ALA A 469 -27.61 3.38 -7.87
N LEU A 470 -27.55 2.11 -8.31
CA LEU A 470 -26.62 1.12 -7.79
C LEU A 470 -25.41 1.00 -8.74
N MET A 471 -24.22 1.28 -8.23
CA MET A 471 -22.94 1.08 -8.91
C MET A 471 -22.24 -0.09 -8.21
N LEU A 472 -22.40 -1.28 -8.79
CA LEU A 472 -21.85 -2.52 -8.23
C LEU A 472 -20.41 -2.73 -8.68
N GLY A 473 -19.59 -3.37 -7.82
CA GLY A 473 -18.16 -3.60 -8.04
C GLY A 473 -17.28 -2.83 -7.06
N ASP A 474 -15.96 -2.83 -7.29
CA ASP A 474 -15.02 -2.15 -6.40
C ASP A 474 -15.39 -0.65 -6.26
N ALA A 475 -15.39 -0.15 -5.02
CA ALA A 475 -15.73 1.24 -4.74
C ALA A 475 -14.79 2.22 -5.45
N LYS A 476 -13.52 1.83 -5.63
CA LYS A 476 -12.51 2.58 -6.38
C LYS A 476 -12.93 2.80 -7.83
N ASP A 477 -13.44 1.76 -8.48
CA ASP A 477 -13.85 1.83 -9.89
C ASP A 477 -15.16 2.58 -10.08
N SER A 478 -16.11 2.40 -9.14
CA SER A 478 -17.34 3.19 -9.11
C SER A 478 -17.05 4.68 -8.96
N LEU A 479 -16.11 5.05 -8.10
CA LEU A 479 -15.70 6.44 -7.90
C LEU A 479 -14.96 7.02 -9.11
N LYS A 480 -14.11 6.24 -9.78
CA LYS A 480 -13.51 6.65 -11.07
C LYS A 480 -14.58 6.93 -12.11
N THR A 481 -15.57 6.04 -12.24
CA THR A 481 -16.69 6.20 -13.17
C THR A 481 -17.48 7.47 -12.89
N LEU A 482 -17.76 7.77 -11.61
CA LEU A 482 -18.44 9.02 -11.22
C LEU A 482 -17.58 10.25 -11.53
N LEU A 483 -16.27 10.19 -11.24
CA LEU A 483 -15.33 11.26 -11.55
C LEU A 483 -15.28 11.53 -13.06
N GLU A 484 -15.21 10.49 -13.89
CA GLU A 484 -15.25 10.58 -15.34
C GLU A 484 -16.59 11.15 -15.85
N GLY A 485 -17.71 10.65 -15.34
CA GLY A 485 -19.04 11.11 -15.70
C GLY A 485 -19.33 12.57 -15.28
N LEU A 486 -18.67 13.07 -14.24
CA LEU A 486 -18.73 14.47 -13.82
C LEU A 486 -17.90 15.40 -14.71
N SER A 487 -16.85 14.89 -15.36
CA SER A 487 -16.19 15.59 -16.47
C SER A 487 -17.08 15.59 -17.73
N SER A 488 -18.39 15.40 -17.61
CA SER A 488 -19.32 14.84 -18.60
C SER A 488 -20.38 15.68 -19.31
N ALA A 489 -20.37 17.03 -19.29
CA ALA A 489 -21.43 17.82 -19.95
C ALA A 489 -20.92 18.65 -21.13
N SER A 490 -20.74 17.98 -22.28
CA SER A 490 -21.02 18.47 -23.63
C SER A 490 -20.68 17.37 -24.65
N LYS A 491 -21.64 16.50 -24.97
CA LYS A 491 -22.05 16.13 -26.34
C LYS A 491 -22.97 14.89 -26.35
N PRO A 492 -23.85 14.76 -27.37
CA PRO A 492 -24.90 13.75 -27.47
C PRO A 492 -24.38 12.35 -27.83
N ALA A 493 -25.31 11.40 -27.79
CA ALA A 493 -25.13 9.96 -27.97
C ALA A 493 -24.31 9.53 -29.20
N ALA A 494 -23.48 8.50 -28.93
CA ALA A 494 -22.96 7.47 -29.81
C ALA A 494 -22.50 7.88 -31.22
N GLU A 495 -21.19 7.97 -31.39
CA GLU A 495 -20.56 7.44 -32.61
C GLU A 495 -19.08 7.14 -32.33
N SER A 496 -18.70 5.90 -32.61
CA SER A 496 -17.33 5.53 -32.91
C SER A 496 -16.86 6.38 -34.10
N GLN A 497 -16.16 7.48 -33.83
CA GLN A 497 -15.45 8.23 -34.86
C GLN A 497 -13.99 8.42 -34.44
N LYS A 498 -13.11 7.69 -35.11
CA LYS A 498 -11.78 8.18 -35.47
C LYS A 498 -11.98 9.49 -36.23
N ALA A 499 -11.98 10.62 -35.54
CA ALA A 499 -11.82 11.92 -36.19
C ALA A 499 -10.34 12.09 -36.53
N ALA A 500 -10.01 11.96 -37.81
CA ALA A 500 -8.72 12.36 -38.35
C ALA A 500 -8.54 13.87 -38.10
N ASN A 501 -7.56 14.25 -37.27
CA ASN A 501 -7.10 15.64 -37.21
C ASN A 501 -6.43 15.97 -38.56
N LYS A 502 -6.95 17.00 -39.22
CA LYS A 502 -6.50 17.48 -40.53
C LYS A 502 -5.26 18.38 -40.45
N ASP A 503 -4.86 18.75 -39.23
CA ASP A 503 -3.66 19.52 -38.91
C ASP A 503 -2.68 18.62 -38.16
N ASN A 504 -1.43 18.54 -38.60
CA ASN A 504 -0.40 17.67 -38.03
C ASN A 504 0.36 18.41 -36.92
N PRO A 505 0.01 18.27 -35.62
CA PRO A 505 0.56 19.12 -34.56
C PRO A 505 2.05 18.87 -34.33
N ALA A 506 2.52 17.68 -34.68
CA ALA A 506 3.93 17.32 -34.66
C ALA A 506 4.75 18.06 -35.75
N GLU A 507 4.15 18.41 -36.90
CA GLU A 507 4.81 19.25 -37.91
C GLU A 507 4.98 20.68 -37.41
N TRP A 508 3.98 21.23 -36.73
CA TRP A 508 4.08 22.55 -36.13
C TRP A 508 5.22 22.61 -35.12
N LEU A 509 5.37 21.56 -34.32
CA LEU A 509 6.50 21.45 -33.42
C LEU A 509 7.82 21.32 -34.18
N LYS A 510 7.91 20.55 -35.28
CA LYS A 510 9.13 20.42 -36.10
C LYS A 510 9.61 21.76 -36.66
N GLU A 511 8.71 22.64 -37.06
CA GLU A 511 9.01 23.96 -37.64
C GLU A 511 9.29 25.05 -36.59
N ALA A 512 8.87 24.84 -35.34
CA ALA A 512 9.01 25.82 -34.27
C ALA A 512 10.46 26.02 -33.83
N LYS A 513 10.86 27.27 -33.58
CA LYS A 513 12.13 27.62 -32.92
C LYS A 513 11.94 27.87 -31.43
N THR A 514 10.79 28.40 -31.05
CA THR A 514 10.44 28.74 -29.66
C THR A 514 9.18 28.00 -29.24
N VAL A 515 9.24 27.31 -28.10
CA VAL A 515 8.11 26.54 -27.55
C VAL A 515 7.91 26.90 -26.09
N ILE A 516 6.67 27.21 -25.70
CA ILE A 516 6.30 27.39 -24.30
C ILE A 516 5.37 26.25 -23.87
N ILE A 517 5.75 25.53 -22.82
CA ILE A 517 4.93 24.45 -22.26
C ILE A 517 4.19 24.96 -21.02
N THR A 518 2.88 24.81 -21.01
CA THR A 518 1.98 25.25 -19.93
C THR A 518 1.35 24.02 -19.27
N PRO A 519 1.95 23.48 -18.19
CA PRO A 519 1.39 22.37 -17.44
C PRO A 519 0.17 22.81 -16.61
N GLY A 520 -0.79 21.91 -16.45
CA GLY A 520 -1.94 22.11 -15.59
C GLY A 520 -2.38 20.84 -14.88
N TYR A 521 -3.45 20.94 -14.11
CA TYR A 521 -3.92 19.87 -13.25
C TYR A 521 -4.20 18.55 -13.99
N GLY A 522 -4.63 18.59 -15.25
CA GLY A 522 -4.81 17.38 -16.07
C GLY A 522 -3.51 16.60 -16.31
N MET A 523 -2.34 17.27 -16.37
CA MET A 523 -1.03 16.61 -16.40
C MET A 523 -0.79 15.81 -15.10
N ALA A 524 -1.13 16.40 -13.95
CA ALA A 524 -0.96 15.79 -12.64
C ALA A 524 -1.86 14.56 -12.45
N VAL A 525 -3.12 14.65 -12.89
CA VAL A 525 -4.08 13.52 -12.84
C VAL A 525 -3.60 12.36 -13.70
N ALA A 526 -3.05 12.63 -14.88
CA ALA A 526 -2.51 11.63 -15.79
C ALA A 526 -1.13 11.08 -15.37
N GLN A 527 -0.52 11.64 -14.31
CA GLN A 527 0.87 11.40 -13.93
C GLN A 527 1.83 11.50 -15.13
N ALA A 528 1.66 12.56 -15.93
CA ALA A 528 2.32 12.72 -17.21
C ALA A 528 3.60 13.57 -17.15
N GLN A 529 4.05 14.00 -15.96
CA GLN A 529 5.21 14.87 -15.79
C GLN A 529 6.49 14.31 -16.45
N SER A 530 6.71 13.00 -16.43
CA SER A 530 7.85 12.35 -17.10
C SER A 530 7.79 12.47 -18.62
N LEU A 531 6.60 12.40 -19.22
CA LEU A 531 6.42 12.61 -20.66
C LEU A 531 6.57 14.08 -21.04
N VAL A 532 6.19 15.01 -20.17
CA VAL A 532 6.42 16.44 -20.37
C VAL A 532 7.92 16.73 -20.40
N LYS A 533 8.71 16.13 -19.50
CA LYS A 533 10.17 16.20 -19.54
C LYS A 533 10.73 15.62 -20.84
N GLN A 534 10.31 14.41 -21.22
CA GLN A 534 10.74 13.77 -22.48
C GLN A 534 10.42 14.63 -23.71
N LEU A 535 9.25 15.27 -23.75
CA LEU A 535 8.87 16.17 -24.83
C LEU A 535 9.75 17.42 -24.86
N SER A 536 9.96 18.06 -23.70
CA SER A 536 10.86 19.21 -23.57
C SER A 536 12.26 18.87 -24.05
N ASP A 537 12.85 17.78 -23.57
CA ASP A 537 14.19 17.39 -23.96
C ASP A 537 14.30 17.02 -25.43
N LYS A 538 13.28 16.37 -26.00
CA LYS A 538 13.25 16.05 -27.41
C LYS A 538 13.23 17.31 -28.27
N LEU A 539 12.42 18.30 -27.90
CA LEU A 539 12.36 19.59 -28.59
C LEU A 539 13.68 20.35 -28.47
N GLU A 540 14.32 20.32 -27.30
CA GLU A 540 15.64 20.93 -27.08
C GLU A 540 16.74 20.21 -27.87
N SER A 541 16.70 18.88 -27.97
CA SER A 541 17.63 18.10 -28.82
C SER A 541 17.49 18.43 -30.31
N MET A 542 16.34 18.99 -30.72
CA MET A 542 16.11 19.50 -32.07
C MET A 542 16.54 20.97 -32.23
N GLY A 543 17.23 21.54 -31.23
CA GLY A 543 17.73 22.92 -31.25
C GLY A 543 16.69 23.99 -30.95
N LYS A 544 15.56 23.62 -30.32
CA LYS A 544 14.46 24.55 -30.01
C LYS A 544 14.62 25.12 -28.60
N LYS A 545 14.25 26.38 -28.42
CA LYS A 545 14.18 27.02 -27.10
C LYS A 545 12.86 26.62 -26.43
N VAL A 546 12.94 25.89 -25.31
CA VAL A 546 11.76 25.45 -24.54
C VAL A 546 11.75 26.15 -23.18
N GLU A 547 10.64 26.83 -22.88
CA GLU A 547 10.39 27.49 -21.59
C GLU A 547 9.07 26.96 -21.00
N PHE A 548 8.93 26.97 -19.67
CA PHE A 548 7.72 26.53 -18.98
C PHE A 548 6.96 27.72 -18.40
N ALA A 549 5.70 27.85 -18.77
CA ALA A 549 4.80 28.87 -18.22
C ALA A 549 4.02 28.27 -17.06
N ILE A 550 4.36 28.69 -15.83
CA ILE A 550 3.72 28.19 -14.63
C ILE A 550 2.72 29.22 -14.12
N HIS A 551 1.49 28.78 -13.95
CA HIS A 551 0.50 29.55 -13.23
C HIS A 551 0.45 29.09 -11.78
N SER A 552 0.50 30.06 -10.86
CA SER A 552 0.42 29.86 -9.41
C SER A 552 -0.79 29.06 -8.91
N VAL A 553 -1.85 28.89 -9.71
CA VAL A 553 -3.05 28.10 -9.37
C VAL A 553 -3.38 27.01 -10.41
N ALA A 554 -2.39 26.61 -11.23
CA ALA A 554 -2.55 25.53 -12.21
C ALA A 554 -2.80 24.13 -11.59
N GLY A 555 -2.67 23.98 -10.28
CA GLY A 555 -2.87 22.74 -9.54
C GLY A 555 -3.73 22.89 -8.28
N ARG A 556 -3.78 21.87 -7.41
CA ARG A 556 -4.58 21.89 -6.17
C ARG A 556 -3.98 22.75 -5.04
N MET A 557 -2.74 23.17 -5.19
CA MET A 557 -2.04 24.08 -4.27
C MET A 557 -1.09 24.98 -5.07
N PRO A 558 -0.76 26.18 -4.56
CA PRO A 558 0.27 27.00 -5.16
C PRO A 558 1.63 26.27 -5.25
N GLY A 559 2.33 26.44 -6.37
CA GLY A 559 3.61 25.76 -6.62
C GLY A 559 3.50 24.28 -7.01
N HIS A 560 2.29 23.72 -7.12
CA HIS A 560 2.10 22.29 -7.42
C HIS A 560 2.77 21.85 -8.73
N MET A 561 2.72 22.67 -9.79
CA MET A 561 3.39 22.33 -11.06
C MET A 561 4.91 22.41 -10.93
N ASN A 562 5.44 23.34 -10.15
CA ASN A 562 6.88 23.46 -9.89
C ASN A 562 7.39 22.19 -9.21
N ILE A 563 6.64 21.64 -8.23
CA ILE A 563 7.00 20.39 -7.55
C ILE A 563 7.00 19.21 -8.52
N LEU A 564 5.96 19.07 -9.36
CA LEU A 564 5.86 17.94 -10.29
C LEU A 564 6.90 18.00 -11.41
N LEU A 565 7.23 19.20 -11.90
CA LEU A 565 8.28 19.36 -12.90
C LEU A 565 9.69 19.23 -12.29
N ALA A 566 9.87 19.65 -11.04
CA ALA A 566 11.09 19.36 -10.28
C ALA A 566 11.24 17.85 -9.99
N GLU A 567 10.14 17.12 -9.82
CA GLU A 567 10.14 15.65 -9.68
C GLU A 567 10.70 14.93 -10.92
N VAL A 568 10.79 15.60 -12.06
CA VAL A 568 11.32 15.01 -13.31
C VAL A 568 12.48 15.83 -13.87
N ASP A 569 13.17 16.56 -12.98
CA ASP A 569 14.41 17.29 -13.28
C ASP A 569 14.26 18.35 -14.38
N VAL A 570 13.11 19.04 -14.46
CA VAL A 570 13.02 20.28 -15.24
C VAL A 570 13.76 21.40 -14.48
N PRO A 571 14.76 22.06 -15.08
CA PRO A 571 15.52 23.12 -14.41
C PRO A 571 14.61 24.26 -13.95
N TYR A 572 14.82 24.74 -12.73
CA TYR A 572 13.99 25.78 -12.13
C TYR A 572 14.06 27.10 -12.92
N GLU A 573 15.19 27.39 -13.56
CA GLU A 573 15.42 28.57 -14.38
C GLU A 573 14.53 28.61 -15.63
N LYS A 574 13.99 27.46 -16.05
CA LYS A 574 13.03 27.36 -17.16
C LYS A 574 11.59 27.50 -16.71
N LEU A 575 11.32 27.44 -15.40
CA LEU A 575 10.00 27.61 -14.82
C LEU A 575 9.76 29.09 -14.59
N HIS A 576 8.97 29.71 -15.45
CA HIS A 576 8.65 31.12 -15.36
C HIS A 576 7.24 31.31 -14.82
N GLU A 577 7.10 32.14 -13.80
CA GLU A 577 5.80 32.58 -13.32
C GLU A 577 5.12 33.49 -14.38
N MET A 578 3.82 33.64 -14.23
CA MET A 578 2.94 34.31 -15.20
C MET A 578 3.43 35.71 -15.62
N ASP A 579 3.90 36.54 -14.67
CA ASP A 579 4.31 37.92 -14.95
C ASP A 579 5.56 37.98 -15.85
N ASP A 580 6.47 37.01 -15.73
CA ASP A 580 7.72 36.94 -16.49
C ASP A 580 7.52 36.33 -17.89
N ILE A 581 6.61 35.36 -18.01
CA ILE A 581 6.41 34.59 -19.24
C ILE A 581 5.32 35.18 -20.15
N ASN A 582 4.32 35.88 -19.61
CA ASN A 582 3.21 36.40 -20.39
C ASN A 582 3.62 37.28 -21.58
N PRO A 583 4.59 38.21 -21.44
CA PRO A 583 5.06 39.01 -22.57
C PRO A 583 5.65 38.18 -23.72
N LYS A 584 6.19 36.99 -23.44
CA LYS A 584 6.89 36.13 -24.42
C LYS A 584 5.94 35.31 -25.30
N PHE A 585 4.68 35.14 -24.92
CA PHE A 585 3.73 34.35 -25.74
C PHE A 585 3.56 34.92 -27.16
N LYS A 586 3.59 36.25 -27.35
CA LYS A 586 3.49 36.91 -28.67
C LYS A 586 4.60 36.50 -29.66
N GLU A 587 5.79 36.21 -29.13
CA GLU A 587 6.97 35.85 -29.92
C GLU A 587 7.11 34.33 -30.08
N THR A 588 6.29 33.54 -29.36
CA THR A 588 6.36 32.09 -29.29
C THR A 588 5.74 31.44 -30.53
N ASP A 589 6.48 30.51 -31.16
CA ASP A 589 6.01 29.81 -32.35
C ASP A 589 4.93 28.78 -32.03
N VAL A 590 5.10 28.01 -30.95
CA VAL A 590 4.11 27.03 -30.48
C VAL A 590 3.98 27.05 -28.96
N ALA A 591 2.77 27.26 -28.45
CA ALA A 591 2.46 27.02 -27.04
C ALA A 591 1.76 25.66 -26.86
N ILE A 592 2.23 24.85 -25.92
CA ILE A 592 1.66 23.53 -25.61
C ILE A 592 0.97 23.60 -24.26
N VAL A 593 -0.34 23.44 -24.24
CA VAL A 593 -1.16 23.38 -23.02
C VAL A 593 -1.38 21.92 -22.65
N ILE A 594 -0.98 21.53 -21.43
CA ILE A 594 -1.04 20.15 -20.97
C ILE A 594 -1.92 20.06 -19.74
N GLY A 595 -3.19 19.72 -19.93
CA GLY A 595 -4.14 19.58 -18.83
C GLY A 595 -4.46 20.90 -18.10
N ALA A 596 -4.33 22.05 -18.76
CA ALA A 596 -4.66 23.37 -18.20
C ALA A 596 -5.86 23.97 -18.95
N ASN A 597 -6.85 24.51 -18.22
CA ASN A 597 -8.05 25.09 -18.81
C ASN A 597 -8.29 26.53 -18.32
N ASP A 598 -8.73 26.72 -17.08
CA ASP A 598 -9.12 28.07 -16.59
C ASP A 598 -7.94 29.04 -16.59
N VAL A 599 -6.76 28.57 -16.17
CA VAL A 599 -5.51 29.34 -16.11
C VAL A 599 -4.96 29.77 -17.47
N VAL A 600 -5.53 29.28 -18.57
CA VAL A 600 -5.17 29.67 -19.95
C VAL A 600 -6.38 30.19 -20.72
N ASN A 601 -7.53 30.38 -20.07
CA ASN A 601 -8.79 30.65 -20.73
C ASN A 601 -8.97 32.16 -21.01
N PRO A 602 -8.95 32.62 -22.28
CA PRO A 602 -9.05 34.04 -22.63
C PRO A 602 -10.35 34.71 -22.19
N ALA A 603 -11.40 33.93 -21.89
CA ALA A 603 -12.67 34.45 -21.38
C ALA A 603 -12.51 35.28 -20.10
N ALA A 604 -11.42 35.06 -19.33
CA ALA A 604 -11.08 35.87 -18.16
C ALA A 604 -10.96 37.37 -18.47
N ASN A 605 -10.52 37.70 -19.69
CA ASN A 605 -10.26 39.07 -20.14
C ASN A 605 -11.33 39.59 -21.12
N THR A 606 -12.11 38.71 -21.74
CA THR A 606 -13.02 39.06 -22.85
C THR A 606 -14.49 38.94 -22.51
N VAL A 607 -14.85 38.22 -21.43
CA VAL A 607 -16.24 38.00 -21.03
C VAL A 607 -16.46 38.58 -19.64
N ALA A 608 -17.26 39.65 -19.58
CA ALA A 608 -17.70 40.25 -18.32
C ALA A 608 -18.70 39.34 -17.58
N ASP A 609 -18.78 39.49 -16.26
CA ASP A 609 -19.75 38.81 -15.39
C ASP A 609 -19.63 37.28 -15.34
N THR A 610 -18.41 36.74 -15.50
CA THR A 610 -18.10 35.32 -15.28
C THR A 610 -17.24 35.12 -14.03
N PRO A 611 -17.24 33.94 -13.39
CA PRO A 611 -16.34 33.61 -12.27
C PRO A 611 -14.85 33.72 -12.61
N LEU A 612 -14.51 33.75 -13.90
CA LEU A 612 -13.16 33.91 -14.41
C LEU A 612 -12.81 35.38 -14.74
N SER A 613 -13.79 36.28 -14.75
CA SER A 613 -13.60 37.67 -15.16
C SER A 613 -12.62 38.40 -14.24
N GLY A 614 -11.53 38.93 -14.80
CA GLY A 614 -10.46 39.61 -14.06
C GLY A 614 -9.49 38.69 -13.32
N VAL A 615 -9.62 37.36 -13.45
CA VAL A 615 -8.63 36.41 -12.95
C VAL A 615 -7.40 36.48 -13.85
N PRO A 616 -6.19 36.66 -13.31
CA PRO A 616 -4.97 36.60 -14.10
C PRO A 616 -4.85 35.25 -14.78
N ILE A 617 -4.41 35.22 -16.05
CA ILE A 617 -4.24 34.00 -16.84
C ILE A 617 -2.91 34.02 -17.58
N LEU A 618 -2.47 32.84 -18.04
CA LEU A 618 -1.41 32.72 -19.02
C LEU A 618 -1.95 33.06 -20.41
N ASN A 619 -1.29 33.99 -21.10
CA ASN A 619 -1.71 34.54 -22.40
C ASN A 619 -1.40 33.59 -23.59
N VAL A 620 -1.68 32.30 -23.43
CA VAL A 620 -1.40 31.26 -24.43
C VAL A 620 -2.03 31.57 -25.80
N SER A 621 -3.18 32.24 -25.81
CA SER A 621 -3.88 32.66 -27.04
C SER A 621 -3.08 33.63 -27.92
N GLU A 622 -2.06 34.29 -27.37
CA GLU A 622 -1.20 35.21 -28.10
C GLU A 622 -0.08 34.50 -28.89
N ALA A 623 0.14 33.20 -28.68
CA ALA A 623 1.12 32.42 -29.43
C ALA A 623 0.71 32.18 -30.89
N LYS A 624 1.69 32.03 -31.79
CA LYS A 624 1.43 31.86 -33.24
C LYS A 624 0.63 30.59 -33.52
N LYS A 625 0.90 29.51 -32.79
CA LYS A 625 0.15 28.25 -32.81
C LYS A 625 -0.01 27.71 -31.39
N VAL A 626 -1.13 27.05 -31.10
CA VAL A 626 -1.42 26.48 -29.79
C VAL A 626 -1.79 24.99 -29.96
N ILE A 627 -1.13 24.13 -29.20
CA ILE A 627 -1.45 22.70 -29.11
C ILE A 627 -2.07 22.47 -27.73
N ILE A 628 -3.24 21.85 -27.68
CA ILE A 628 -3.98 21.65 -26.44
C ILE A 628 -4.15 20.15 -26.20
N CYS A 629 -3.47 19.65 -25.19
CA CYS A 629 -3.50 18.26 -24.71
C CYS A 629 -4.39 18.18 -23.47
N ASN A 630 -5.70 18.31 -23.67
CA ASN A 630 -6.70 18.29 -22.60
C ASN A 630 -7.68 17.15 -22.79
N PHE A 631 -8.27 16.67 -21.69
CA PHE A 631 -9.16 15.50 -21.74
C PHE A 631 -10.37 15.68 -22.67
N ASP A 632 -10.99 16.86 -22.66
CA ASP A 632 -12.11 17.21 -23.50
C ASP A 632 -12.19 18.74 -23.70
N LYS A 633 -13.23 19.20 -24.40
CA LYS A 633 -13.50 20.64 -24.63
C LYS A 633 -14.34 21.28 -23.52
N LYS A 634 -14.60 20.60 -22.41
CA LYS A 634 -15.54 21.13 -21.41
C LYS A 634 -14.88 22.26 -20.62
N PRO A 635 -15.68 23.16 -20.03
CA PRO A 635 -15.19 24.17 -19.11
C PRO A 635 -14.30 23.58 -18.02
N GLY A 636 -13.32 24.37 -17.57
CA GLY A 636 -12.53 24.05 -16.40
C GLY A 636 -13.34 24.22 -15.10
N TYR A 637 -12.62 24.30 -13.98
CA TYR A 637 -13.17 24.54 -12.66
C TYR A 637 -14.04 25.80 -12.58
N ALA A 638 -13.71 26.85 -13.34
CA ALA A 638 -14.48 28.10 -13.33
C ALA A 638 -15.85 27.98 -14.03
N GLY A 639 -16.13 26.86 -14.72
CA GLY A 639 -17.39 26.64 -15.44
C GLY A 639 -17.58 27.56 -16.65
N VAL A 640 -16.52 28.23 -17.10
CA VAL A 640 -16.51 29.12 -18.27
C VAL A 640 -15.95 28.36 -19.48
N ASP A 641 -16.70 28.34 -20.59
CA ASP A 641 -16.20 27.78 -21.86
C ASP A 641 -14.89 28.46 -22.27
N ASN A 642 -13.96 27.68 -22.83
CA ASN A 642 -12.68 28.22 -23.26
C ASN A 642 -12.74 28.57 -24.75
N PRO A 643 -12.65 29.86 -25.14
CA PRO A 643 -12.66 30.27 -26.53
C PRO A 643 -11.56 29.60 -27.36
N LEU A 644 -10.46 29.10 -26.76
CA LEU A 644 -9.45 28.35 -27.47
C LEU A 644 -9.98 27.05 -28.11
N TYR A 645 -11.12 26.51 -27.66
CA TYR A 645 -11.65 25.23 -28.12
C TYR A 645 -12.68 25.34 -29.25
N GLU A 646 -13.01 26.57 -29.67
CA GLU A 646 -13.93 26.86 -30.77
C GLU A 646 -13.46 26.20 -32.07
N GLU A 647 -14.37 25.50 -32.75
CA GLU A 647 -14.08 24.80 -34.00
C GLU A 647 -13.82 25.81 -35.14
N GLY A 648 -12.73 25.63 -35.88
CA GLY A 648 -12.37 26.49 -37.03
C GLY A 648 -11.18 27.43 -36.83
N LYS A 649 -10.55 27.47 -35.65
CA LYS A 649 -9.30 28.22 -35.41
C LYS A 649 -8.11 27.53 -36.06
N LYS A 650 -7.61 28.09 -37.16
CA LYS A 650 -6.49 27.55 -37.97
C LYS A 650 -5.16 27.44 -37.22
N ASN A 651 -5.02 28.12 -36.08
CA ASN A 651 -3.81 28.15 -35.27
C ASN A 651 -3.92 27.33 -33.97
N VAL A 652 -5.00 26.55 -33.78
CA VAL A 652 -5.18 25.72 -32.58
C VAL A 652 -5.37 24.25 -32.96
N ALA A 653 -4.53 23.38 -32.43
CA ALA A 653 -4.66 21.94 -32.54
C ALA A 653 -5.18 21.35 -31.22
N LEU A 654 -6.35 20.72 -31.28
CA LEU A 654 -6.95 20.05 -30.12
C LEU A 654 -6.58 18.56 -30.15
N MET A 655 -5.86 18.12 -29.12
CA MET A 655 -5.54 16.71 -28.85
C MET A 655 -6.33 16.30 -27.61
N LEU A 656 -7.53 15.75 -27.86
CA LEU A 656 -8.46 15.41 -26.78
C LEU A 656 -8.20 13.99 -26.26
N GLY A 657 -8.29 13.81 -24.95
CA GLY A 657 -8.09 12.52 -24.26
C GLY A 657 -7.06 12.63 -23.14
N ASP A 658 -6.64 11.49 -22.60
CA ASP A 658 -5.64 11.47 -21.53
C ASP A 658 -4.37 12.24 -21.97
N ALA A 659 -3.87 13.13 -21.11
CA ALA A 659 -2.71 13.96 -21.41
C ALA A 659 -1.48 13.09 -21.72
N LYS A 660 -1.37 11.92 -21.09
CA LYS A 660 -0.31 10.93 -21.32
C LYS A 660 -0.33 10.43 -22.77
N ASP A 661 -1.52 10.16 -23.31
CA ASP A 661 -1.66 9.63 -24.67
C ASP A 661 -1.46 10.73 -25.73
N SER A 662 -1.92 11.94 -25.44
CA SER A 662 -1.67 13.12 -26.28
C SER A 662 -0.17 13.41 -26.39
N LEU A 663 0.56 13.34 -25.27
CA LEU A 663 2.01 13.54 -25.23
C LEU A 663 2.78 12.43 -25.94
N LYS A 664 2.38 11.16 -25.78
CA LYS A 664 2.94 10.04 -26.56
C LYS A 664 2.74 10.26 -28.05
N THR A 665 1.55 10.68 -28.48
CA THR A 665 1.25 10.94 -29.89
C THR A 665 2.13 12.07 -30.45
N LEU A 666 2.37 13.13 -29.68
CA LEU A 666 3.31 14.20 -30.06
C LEU A 666 4.75 13.69 -30.17
N LEU A 667 5.21 12.89 -29.19
CA LEU A 667 6.54 12.28 -29.19
C LEU A 667 6.75 11.33 -30.38
N GLU A 668 5.74 10.51 -30.68
CA GLU A 668 5.73 9.61 -31.85
C GLU A 668 5.74 10.41 -33.16
N GLY A 669 4.90 11.45 -33.27
CA GLY A 669 4.85 12.31 -34.45
C GLY A 669 6.14 13.11 -34.70
N LEU A 670 6.82 13.51 -33.62
CA LEU A 670 8.17 14.10 -33.68
C LEU A 670 9.23 13.09 -34.11
N SER A 671 8.95 11.80 -33.93
CA SER A 671 9.82 10.70 -34.34
C SER A 671 9.55 10.21 -35.78
N SER A 672 8.47 10.65 -36.44
CA SER A 672 8.07 10.21 -37.79
C SER A 672 8.12 11.30 -38.87
N THR A 673 9.19 11.36 -39.67
CA THR A 673 9.14 11.54 -41.16
C THR A 673 10.55 11.38 -41.77
N PRO A 674 10.62 11.19 -43.10
CA PRO A 674 10.64 9.91 -43.80
C PRO A 674 12.01 9.22 -43.69
N LYS A 675 12.03 7.90 -43.92
CA LYS A 675 13.23 7.19 -44.33
C LYS A 675 13.76 7.88 -45.61
N PRO A 676 14.93 8.55 -45.60
CA PRO A 676 15.59 8.89 -46.84
C PRO A 676 16.00 7.55 -47.48
N ALA A 677 15.89 7.49 -48.80
CA ALA A 677 16.54 6.45 -49.59
C ALA A 677 17.95 6.22 -49.07
N ALA A 678 18.39 4.97 -49.16
CA ALA A 678 19.75 4.59 -48.87
C ALA A 678 20.73 5.50 -49.64
N GLU A 679 21.22 6.53 -48.96
CA GLU A 679 22.48 7.17 -49.25
C GLU A 679 23.24 7.24 -47.94
N SER A 680 24.23 6.36 -47.87
CA SER A 680 25.34 6.42 -46.95
C SER A 680 25.92 7.84 -46.92
N LYS A 681 25.57 8.60 -45.88
CA LYS A 681 26.52 9.55 -45.29
C LYS A 681 26.96 8.99 -43.96
N LYS A 682 28.17 8.41 -44.04
CA LYS A 682 29.10 8.17 -42.95
C LYS A 682 28.88 9.19 -41.84
N ALA A 683 28.66 8.71 -40.61
CA ALA A 683 29.28 9.38 -39.49
C ALA A 683 30.78 9.45 -39.84
N GLU A 684 31.29 10.67 -39.93
CA GLU A 684 32.74 10.89 -39.88
C GLU A 684 33.27 10.12 -38.67
N ALA A 685 34.36 9.41 -38.91
CA ALA A 685 34.97 8.54 -37.94
C ALA A 685 35.28 9.33 -36.67
N ASP A 686 34.69 8.89 -35.55
CA ASP A 686 35.34 8.98 -34.26
C ASP A 686 35.45 7.55 -33.72
N ASP A 687 36.68 7.12 -33.44
CA ASP A 687 37.18 5.75 -33.21
C ASP A 687 36.63 5.04 -31.94
N ASN A 688 35.49 5.46 -31.39
CA ASN A 688 35.08 5.09 -30.03
C ASN A 688 33.87 4.13 -30.04
N ASN A 689 34.12 2.84 -30.30
CA ASN A 689 33.12 1.78 -30.18
C ASN A 689 33.00 1.27 -28.73
N PRO A 690 31.97 1.64 -27.95
CA PRO A 690 31.90 1.36 -26.52
C PRO A 690 31.79 -0.14 -26.21
N ALA A 691 31.13 -0.89 -27.09
CA ALA A 691 30.98 -2.34 -26.95
C ALA A 691 32.31 -3.08 -27.20
N GLU A 692 33.17 -2.55 -28.05
CA GLU A 692 34.51 -3.09 -28.31
C GLU A 692 35.47 -2.77 -27.16
N TRP A 693 35.38 -1.56 -26.61
CA TRP A 693 36.11 -1.20 -25.38
C TRP A 693 35.77 -2.11 -24.22
N LEU A 694 34.49 -2.44 -24.06
CA LEU A 694 34.07 -3.41 -23.06
C LEU A 694 34.60 -4.80 -23.36
N LYS A 695 34.70 -5.24 -24.63
CA LYS A 695 35.24 -6.56 -25.01
C LYS A 695 36.70 -6.72 -24.61
N ASP A 696 37.51 -5.68 -24.80
CA ASP A 696 38.95 -5.69 -24.50
C ASP A 696 39.29 -5.42 -23.02
N ALA A 697 38.33 -4.90 -22.25
CA ALA A 697 38.52 -4.58 -20.84
C ALA A 697 38.69 -5.83 -19.96
N LYS A 698 39.65 -5.79 -19.03
CA LYS A 698 39.78 -6.80 -17.96
C LYS A 698 39.10 -6.33 -16.68
N THR A 699 39.11 -5.02 -16.42
CA THR A 699 38.53 -4.38 -15.23
C THR A 699 37.48 -3.35 -15.64
N VAL A 700 36.30 -3.45 -15.05
CA VAL A 700 35.17 -2.56 -15.31
C VAL A 700 34.61 -2.03 -14.00
N ILE A 701 34.46 -0.72 -13.87
CA ILE A 701 33.78 -0.09 -12.75
C ILE A 701 32.46 0.52 -13.24
N ILE A 702 31.34 0.14 -12.61
CA ILE A 702 30.02 0.66 -12.93
C ILE A 702 29.62 1.69 -11.87
N THR A 703 29.29 2.90 -12.31
CA THR A 703 28.88 4.03 -11.48
C THR A 703 27.40 4.33 -11.72
N PRO A 704 26.48 3.76 -10.92
CA PRO A 704 25.05 4.06 -11.03
C PRO A 704 24.73 5.45 -10.47
N GLY A 705 23.78 6.13 -11.10
CA GLY A 705 23.28 7.43 -10.69
C GLY A 705 21.77 7.56 -10.83
N TYR A 706 21.26 8.75 -10.52
CA TYR A 706 19.83 9.00 -10.47
C TYR A 706 19.11 8.71 -11.80
N GLY A 707 19.75 8.96 -12.95
CA GLY A 707 19.19 8.61 -14.26
C GLY A 707 18.96 7.10 -14.45
N MET A 708 19.71 6.22 -13.78
CA MET A 708 19.42 4.78 -13.73
C MET A 708 18.10 4.51 -12.98
N ALA A 709 17.89 5.21 -11.85
CA ALA A 709 16.69 5.06 -11.03
C ALA A 709 15.44 5.56 -11.75
N VAL A 710 15.52 6.71 -12.41
CA VAL A 710 14.43 7.28 -13.23
C VAL A 710 14.03 6.33 -14.35
N ALA A 711 15.02 5.71 -15.02
CA ALA A 711 14.78 4.76 -16.09
C ALA A 711 14.34 3.36 -15.62
N GLN A 712 14.31 3.11 -14.31
CA GLN A 712 14.12 1.78 -13.71
C GLN A 712 15.05 0.72 -14.35
N ALA A 713 16.32 1.09 -14.54
CA ALA A 713 17.29 0.34 -15.32
C ALA A 713 18.14 -0.64 -14.47
N GLN A 714 17.89 -0.76 -13.16
CA GLN A 714 18.70 -1.59 -12.25
C GLN A 714 18.82 -3.05 -12.72
N SER A 715 17.77 -3.63 -13.30
CA SER A 715 17.80 -4.99 -13.84
C SER A 715 18.73 -5.14 -15.05
N LEU A 716 18.82 -4.12 -15.91
CA LEU A 716 19.74 -4.10 -17.05
C LEU A 716 21.18 -3.88 -16.61
N VAL A 717 21.39 -3.10 -15.55
CA VAL A 717 22.72 -2.94 -14.93
C VAL A 717 23.22 -4.27 -14.38
N LYS A 718 22.35 -5.03 -13.71
CA LYS A 718 22.66 -6.40 -13.28
C LYS A 718 22.98 -7.31 -14.46
N GLN A 719 22.17 -7.27 -15.53
CA GLN A 719 22.41 -8.08 -16.74
C GLN A 719 23.75 -7.72 -17.40
N LEU A 720 24.11 -6.44 -17.45
CA LEU A 720 25.38 -5.98 -18.01
C LEU A 720 26.56 -6.48 -17.15
N SER A 721 26.47 -6.32 -15.83
CA SER A 721 27.47 -6.84 -14.89
C SER A 721 27.65 -8.35 -15.07
N ASP A 722 26.57 -9.13 -15.03
CA ASP A 722 26.61 -10.58 -15.16
C ASP A 722 27.20 -11.02 -16.50
N LYS A 723 26.90 -10.30 -17.59
CA LYS A 723 27.44 -10.59 -18.91
C LYS A 723 28.94 -10.31 -18.98
N LEU A 724 29.39 -9.20 -18.41
CA LEU A 724 30.81 -8.84 -18.37
C LEU A 724 31.60 -9.84 -17.51
N GLU A 725 31.06 -10.25 -16.37
CA GLU A 725 31.65 -11.30 -15.52
C GLU A 725 31.66 -12.66 -16.21
N GLY A 726 30.59 -13.00 -16.93
CA GLY A 726 30.54 -14.20 -17.78
C GLY A 726 31.59 -14.22 -18.90
N MET A 727 32.13 -13.04 -19.28
CA MET A 727 33.27 -12.91 -20.20
C MET A 727 34.63 -12.93 -19.48
N GLY A 728 34.66 -13.21 -18.17
CA GLY A 728 35.88 -13.28 -17.36
C GLY A 728 36.42 -11.93 -16.88
N LYS A 729 35.59 -10.88 -16.89
CA LYS A 729 36.01 -9.52 -16.48
C LYS A 729 35.72 -9.30 -15.01
N LYS A 730 36.56 -8.51 -14.34
CA LYS A 730 36.33 -8.08 -12.96
C LYS A 730 35.41 -6.85 -12.98
N VAL A 731 34.21 -6.97 -12.41
CA VAL A 731 33.23 -5.88 -12.33
C VAL A 731 33.04 -5.45 -10.88
N GLU A 732 33.24 -4.16 -10.61
CA GLU A 732 33.01 -3.53 -9.30
C GLU A 732 32.03 -2.34 -9.48
N PHE A 733 31.29 -1.99 -8.42
CA PHE A 733 30.36 -0.86 -8.44
C PHE A 733 30.87 0.28 -7.58
N ALA A 734 30.98 1.47 -8.18
CA ALA A 734 31.35 2.69 -7.49
C ALA A 734 30.09 3.43 -7.04
N ILE A 735 29.83 3.45 -5.74
CA ILE A 735 28.65 4.07 -5.17
C ILE A 735 29.02 5.41 -4.54
N HIS A 736 28.33 6.47 -4.99
CA HIS A 736 28.40 7.76 -4.32
C HIS A 736 27.19 7.92 -3.40
N SER A 737 27.44 8.35 -2.16
CA SER A 737 26.43 8.58 -1.13
C SER A 737 25.29 9.54 -1.52
N VAL A 738 25.47 10.39 -2.53
CA VAL A 738 24.46 11.35 -3.01
C VAL A 738 24.09 11.13 -4.49
N ALA A 739 24.40 9.96 -5.07
CA ALA A 739 24.06 9.63 -6.45
C ALA A 739 22.55 9.50 -6.73
N GLY A 740 21.69 9.59 -5.71
CA GLY A 740 20.24 9.56 -5.86
C GLY A 740 19.53 10.43 -4.81
N ARG A 741 18.19 10.42 -4.81
CA ARG A 741 17.34 11.26 -3.92
C ARG A 741 17.50 11.08 -2.41
N MET A 742 18.19 10.04 -1.96
CA MET A 742 18.50 9.81 -0.55
C MET A 742 19.84 9.06 -0.43
N PRO A 743 20.58 9.21 0.69
CA PRO A 743 21.75 8.40 0.96
C PRO A 743 21.44 6.90 0.89
N GLY A 744 22.31 6.13 0.23
CA GLY A 744 22.14 4.69 0.05
C GLY A 744 21.13 4.26 -1.02
N HIS A 745 20.54 5.20 -1.77
CA HIS A 745 19.52 4.90 -2.79
C HIS A 745 20.03 3.91 -3.86
N MET A 746 21.27 4.06 -4.34
CA MET A 746 21.84 3.13 -5.33
C MET A 746 22.07 1.73 -4.73
N ASN A 747 22.47 1.63 -3.47
CA ASN A 747 22.66 0.35 -2.77
C ASN A 747 21.33 -0.41 -2.70
N ILE A 748 20.22 0.29 -2.40
CA ILE A 748 18.89 -0.32 -2.34
C ILE A 748 18.46 -0.84 -3.72
N LEU A 749 18.63 -0.03 -4.78
CA LEU A 749 18.22 -0.43 -6.13
C LEU A 749 19.07 -1.58 -6.69
N LEU A 750 20.36 -1.61 -6.41
CA LEU A 750 21.23 -2.70 -6.82
C LEU A 750 21.01 -3.97 -5.98
N ALA A 751 20.67 -3.82 -4.69
CA ALA A 751 20.26 -4.94 -3.85
C ALA A 751 18.90 -5.53 -4.28
N GLU A 752 17.97 -4.71 -4.81
CA GLU A 752 16.69 -5.18 -5.35
C GLU A 752 16.84 -6.21 -6.49
N VAL A 753 17.95 -6.12 -7.23
CA VAL A 753 18.29 -6.97 -8.38
C VAL A 753 19.47 -7.90 -8.08
N ASP A 754 19.72 -8.19 -6.81
CA ASP A 754 20.70 -9.18 -6.34
C ASP A 754 22.16 -8.90 -6.77
N VAL A 755 22.57 -7.63 -6.84
CA VAL A 755 24.02 -7.31 -6.89
C VAL A 755 24.62 -7.58 -5.50
N PRO A 756 25.66 -8.43 -5.38
CA PRO A 756 26.30 -8.72 -4.10
C PRO A 756 26.83 -7.45 -3.43
N TYR A 757 26.59 -7.32 -2.13
CA TYR A 757 26.97 -6.13 -1.36
C TYR A 757 28.49 -5.91 -1.37
N GLU A 758 29.28 -6.99 -1.43
CA GLU A 758 30.75 -6.97 -1.46
C GLU A 758 31.32 -6.30 -2.72
N LYS A 759 30.50 -6.17 -3.78
CA LYS A 759 30.87 -5.48 -5.02
C LYS A 759 30.51 -4.00 -5.00
N LEU A 760 29.74 -3.56 -4.01
CA LEU A 760 29.33 -2.16 -3.84
C LEU A 760 30.39 -1.45 -2.98
N HIS A 761 31.19 -0.60 -3.60
CA HIS A 761 32.23 0.13 -2.90
C HIS A 761 31.86 1.61 -2.80
N GLU A 762 31.98 2.16 -1.59
CA GLU A 762 31.84 3.59 -1.36
C GLU A 762 33.01 4.34 -2.01
N MET A 763 32.81 5.64 -2.21
CA MET A 763 33.73 6.52 -2.93
C MET A 763 35.20 6.44 -2.44
N ASP A 764 35.43 6.44 -1.13
CA ASP A 764 36.79 6.43 -0.56
C ASP A 764 37.56 5.14 -0.88
N ASP A 765 36.87 4.00 -0.97
CA ASP A 765 37.47 2.69 -1.25
C ASP A 765 37.72 2.46 -2.75
N ILE A 766 36.84 3.01 -3.59
CA ILE A 766 36.87 2.76 -5.03
C ILE A 766 37.66 3.82 -5.81
N ASN A 767 37.73 5.07 -5.33
CA ASN A 767 38.40 6.16 -6.04
C ASN A 767 39.86 5.86 -6.45
N PRO A 768 40.70 5.27 -5.59
CA PRO A 768 42.07 4.91 -5.96
C PRO A 768 42.15 3.92 -7.13
N LYS A 769 41.11 3.10 -7.35
CA LYS A 769 41.09 2.04 -8.37
C LYS A 769 40.76 2.55 -9.78
N PHE A 770 40.20 3.76 -9.94
CA PHE A 770 39.85 4.27 -11.27
C PHE A 770 41.06 4.38 -12.18
N LYS A 771 42.24 4.76 -11.67
CA LYS A 771 43.51 4.83 -12.45
C LYS A 771 43.92 3.53 -13.12
N GLU A 772 43.59 2.40 -12.49
CA GLU A 772 43.93 1.06 -12.98
C GLU A 772 42.81 0.43 -13.82
N THR A 773 41.63 1.07 -13.84
CA THR A 773 40.42 0.55 -14.49
C THR A 773 40.46 0.76 -16.00
N ASP A 774 40.19 -0.32 -16.75
CA ASP A 774 40.20 -0.28 -18.21
C ASP A 774 38.99 0.48 -18.78
N VAL A 775 37.79 0.26 -18.21
CA VAL A 775 36.58 0.95 -18.61
C VAL A 775 35.72 1.31 -17.40
N ALA A 776 35.40 2.59 -17.22
CA ALA A 776 34.37 3.03 -16.28
C ALA A 776 33.05 3.30 -17.02
N ILE A 777 31.93 2.78 -16.50
CA ILE A 777 30.60 2.98 -17.06
C ILE A 777 29.80 3.86 -16.11
N VAL A 778 29.42 5.05 -16.55
CA VAL A 778 28.57 5.98 -15.81
C VAL A 778 27.13 5.82 -16.29
N ILE A 779 26.19 5.58 -15.38
CA ILE A 779 24.79 5.29 -15.73
C ILE A 779 23.89 6.29 -15.01
N GLY A 780 23.51 7.36 -15.70
CA GLY A 780 22.63 8.38 -15.13
C GLY A 780 23.26 9.18 -13.98
N ALA A 781 24.58 9.28 -13.92
CA ALA A 781 25.32 10.08 -12.93
C ALA A 781 26.02 11.25 -13.64
N ASN A 782 25.77 12.48 -13.19
CA ASN A 782 26.40 13.68 -13.76
C ASN A 782 27.24 14.41 -12.69
N ASP A 783 26.61 15.04 -11.70
CA ASP A 783 27.32 15.87 -10.72
C ASP A 783 28.34 15.08 -9.90
N VAL A 784 27.96 13.87 -9.46
CA VAL A 784 28.78 12.98 -8.63
C VAL A 784 30.02 12.41 -9.34
N VAL A 785 30.15 12.63 -10.66
CA VAL A 785 31.32 12.24 -11.45
C VAL A 785 31.97 13.44 -12.15
N ASN A 786 31.48 14.66 -11.92
CA ASN A 786 31.85 15.84 -12.69
C ASN A 786 33.19 16.43 -12.19
N PRO A 787 34.27 16.37 -13.00
CA PRO A 787 35.59 16.87 -12.59
C PRO A 787 35.65 18.36 -12.28
N ALA A 788 34.66 19.15 -12.73
CA ALA A 788 34.57 20.58 -12.44
C ALA A 788 34.54 20.86 -10.92
N ALA A 789 34.11 19.89 -10.10
CA ALA A 789 34.15 19.98 -8.64
C ALA A 789 35.56 20.30 -8.09
N ASN A 790 36.60 19.84 -8.80
CA ASN A 790 38.00 19.97 -8.40
C ASN A 790 38.76 21.06 -9.19
N THR A 791 38.21 21.54 -10.30
CA THR A 791 38.93 22.39 -11.26
C THR A 791 38.29 23.75 -11.50
N VAL A 792 37.04 23.95 -11.09
CA VAL A 792 36.31 25.21 -11.28
C VAL A 792 35.91 25.78 -9.93
N GLU A 793 36.54 26.90 -9.57
CA GLU A 793 36.24 27.67 -8.36
C GLU A 793 34.91 28.46 -8.54
N ASP A 794 34.28 28.83 -7.42
CA ASP A 794 33.02 29.60 -7.39
C ASP A 794 31.79 28.93 -8.07
N THR A 795 31.74 27.60 -8.06
CA THR A 795 30.55 26.84 -8.49
C THR A 795 29.90 26.08 -7.33
N PRO A 796 28.60 25.76 -7.38
CA PRO A 796 27.92 24.93 -6.38
C PRO A 796 28.53 23.53 -6.19
N LEU A 797 29.34 23.09 -7.17
CA LEU A 797 30.04 21.81 -7.15
C LEU A 797 31.47 21.91 -6.59
N SER A 798 32.00 23.13 -6.40
CA SER A 798 33.38 23.35 -5.98
C SER A 798 33.65 22.76 -4.60
N GLY A 799 34.63 21.86 -4.50
CA GLY A 799 35.00 21.17 -3.26
C GLY A 799 34.07 20.03 -2.83
N VAL A 800 33.05 19.70 -3.63
CA VAL A 800 32.20 18.53 -3.40
C VAL A 800 33.00 17.26 -3.75
N PRO A 801 33.09 16.26 -2.86
CA PRO A 801 33.72 14.99 -3.21
C PRO A 801 33.01 14.34 -4.39
N ILE A 802 33.76 13.76 -5.32
CA ILE A 802 33.24 13.09 -6.52
C ILE A 802 33.89 11.72 -6.72
N LEU A 803 33.26 10.88 -7.53
CA LEU A 803 33.88 9.68 -8.07
C LEU A 803 34.86 10.07 -9.20
N ASN A 804 36.10 9.62 -9.08
CA ASN A 804 37.22 9.96 -9.98
C ASN A 804 37.16 9.21 -11.33
N VAL A 805 35.97 9.11 -11.93
CA VAL A 805 35.73 8.40 -13.19
C VAL A 805 36.63 8.90 -14.32
N SER A 806 36.97 10.19 -14.32
CA SER A 806 37.87 10.81 -15.30
C SER A 806 39.29 10.22 -15.31
N GLU A 807 39.71 9.53 -14.24
CA GLU A 807 41.01 8.89 -14.15
C GLU A 807 41.06 7.50 -14.83
N ALA A 808 39.90 6.94 -15.24
CA ALA A 808 39.84 5.66 -15.93
C ALA A 808 40.39 5.74 -17.37
N LYS A 809 40.95 4.63 -17.87
CA LYS A 809 41.57 4.59 -19.21
C LYS A 809 40.56 4.90 -20.31
N LYS A 810 39.31 4.45 -20.13
CA LYS A 810 38.17 4.74 -21.01
C LYS A 810 36.92 4.94 -20.17
N VAL A 811 36.04 5.85 -20.59
CA VAL A 811 34.79 6.16 -19.89
C VAL A 811 33.62 6.04 -20.86
N ILE A 812 32.61 5.27 -20.49
CA ILE A 812 31.34 5.16 -21.21
C ILE A 812 30.29 5.88 -20.37
N ILE A 813 29.59 6.83 -20.97
CA ILE A 813 28.62 7.67 -20.27
C ILE A 813 27.24 7.41 -20.87
N CYS A 814 26.38 6.75 -20.10
CA CYS A 814 24.99 6.47 -20.39
C CYS A 814 24.10 7.51 -19.68
N ASN A 815 24.10 8.74 -20.19
CA ASN A 815 23.30 9.85 -19.64
C ASN A 815 22.28 10.35 -20.66
N PHE A 816 21.24 11.02 -20.19
CA PHE A 816 20.13 11.41 -21.05
C PHE A 816 20.52 12.45 -22.12
N ASP A 817 21.29 13.47 -21.73
CA ASP A 817 21.82 14.50 -22.61
C ASP A 817 23.17 15.02 -22.07
N LYS A 818 23.74 16.05 -22.73
CA LYS A 818 24.98 16.70 -22.30
C LYS A 818 24.75 17.86 -21.32
N LYS A 819 23.51 18.13 -20.88
CA LYS A 819 23.22 19.30 -20.03
C LYS A 819 23.87 19.12 -18.65
N PRO A 820 24.13 20.22 -17.94
CA PRO A 820 24.52 20.19 -16.53
C PRO A 820 23.60 19.31 -15.69
N GLY A 821 24.16 18.69 -14.66
CA GLY A 821 23.37 17.99 -13.64
C GLY A 821 22.65 18.97 -12.72
N TYR A 822 22.21 18.47 -11.56
CA TYR A 822 21.51 19.25 -10.54
C TYR A 822 22.33 20.45 -10.05
N ALA A 823 23.66 20.37 -10.06
CA ALA A 823 24.52 21.47 -9.63
C ALA A 823 24.60 22.62 -10.63
N GLY A 824 24.04 22.48 -11.84
CA GLY A 824 24.06 23.51 -12.88
C GLY A 824 25.46 23.77 -13.47
N VAL A 825 26.43 22.89 -13.21
CA VAL A 825 27.80 22.98 -13.71
C VAL A 825 27.98 22.05 -14.91
N ASP A 826 28.48 22.58 -16.03
CA ASP A 826 28.86 21.77 -17.20
C ASP A 826 29.85 20.68 -16.80
N ASN A 827 29.74 19.50 -17.41
CA ASN A 827 30.62 18.38 -17.11
C ASN A 827 31.75 18.32 -18.15
N PRO A 828 33.02 18.58 -17.78
CA PRO A 828 34.13 18.49 -18.71
C PRO A 828 34.25 17.12 -19.39
N LEU A 829 33.71 16.05 -18.80
CA LEU A 829 33.69 14.73 -19.46
C LEU A 829 32.90 14.72 -20.78
N TYR A 830 32.02 15.69 -21.03
CA TYR A 830 31.15 15.72 -22.21
C TYR A 830 31.71 16.57 -23.37
N GLU A 831 32.87 17.19 -23.16
CA GLU A 831 33.59 17.95 -24.18
C GLU A 831 33.88 17.08 -25.41
N GLU A 832 33.57 17.62 -26.60
CA GLU A 832 33.77 16.92 -27.86
C GLU A 832 35.27 16.77 -28.17
N GLY A 833 35.66 15.61 -28.74
CA GLY A 833 37.04 15.31 -29.10
C GLY A 833 37.86 14.52 -28.07
N LYS A 834 37.29 14.11 -26.93
CA LYS A 834 37.95 13.21 -25.97
C LYS A 834 37.97 11.77 -26.46
N LYS A 835 39.12 11.32 -26.97
CA LYS A 835 39.33 9.97 -27.52
C LYS A 835 39.08 8.83 -26.53
N ASN A 836 39.10 9.09 -25.23
CA ASN A 836 38.87 8.09 -24.19
C ASN A 836 37.45 8.13 -23.61
N VAL A 837 36.54 8.97 -24.12
CA VAL A 837 35.15 9.06 -23.65
C VAL A 837 34.19 8.68 -24.77
N ALA A 838 33.22 7.83 -24.45
CA ALA A 838 32.10 7.52 -25.33
C ALA A 838 30.79 7.98 -24.68
N LEU A 839 30.08 8.86 -25.36
CA LEU A 839 28.79 9.38 -24.91
C LEU A 839 27.66 8.59 -25.56
N MET A 840 26.91 7.86 -24.74
CA MET A 840 25.68 7.16 -25.11
C MET A 840 24.50 7.96 -24.57
N LEU A 841 24.03 8.91 -25.39
CA LEU A 841 22.99 9.85 -24.99
C LEU A 841 21.59 9.25 -25.17
N GLY A 842 20.71 9.46 -24.21
CA GLY A 842 19.31 9.01 -24.21
C GLY A 842 18.92 8.27 -22.95
N ASP A 843 17.74 7.62 -22.96
CA ASP A 843 17.28 6.85 -21.81
C ASP A 843 18.33 5.79 -21.41
N ALA A 844 18.67 5.74 -20.11
CA ALA A 844 19.71 4.84 -19.61
C ALA A 844 19.38 3.37 -19.92
N LYS A 845 18.10 3.00 -19.97
CA LYS A 845 17.62 1.67 -20.34
C LYS A 845 18.01 1.31 -21.78
N ASP A 846 17.89 2.25 -22.71
CA ASP A 846 18.19 2.02 -24.12
C ASP A 846 19.69 2.02 -24.41
N SER A 847 20.45 2.86 -23.70
CA SER A 847 21.91 2.84 -23.74
C SER A 847 22.46 1.51 -23.21
N LEU A 848 21.91 1.00 -22.11
CA LEU A 848 22.30 -0.30 -21.54
C LEU A 848 21.91 -1.47 -22.45
N LYS A 849 20.72 -1.45 -23.06
CA LYS A 849 20.34 -2.44 -24.08
C LYS A 849 21.30 -2.42 -25.27
N SER A 850 21.67 -1.22 -25.75
CA SER A 850 22.61 -1.07 -26.87
C SER A 850 23.99 -1.63 -26.54
N LEU A 851 24.48 -1.43 -25.30
CA LEU A 851 25.71 -2.06 -24.82
C LEU A 851 25.59 -3.58 -24.75
N LEU A 852 24.48 -4.08 -24.19
CA LEU A 852 24.20 -5.51 -24.10
C LEU A 852 24.14 -6.16 -25.49
N GLU A 853 23.47 -5.53 -26.46
CA GLU A 853 23.39 -5.96 -27.86
C GLU A 853 24.75 -5.88 -28.56
N GLY A 854 25.51 -4.81 -28.35
CA GLY A 854 26.87 -4.65 -28.89
C GLY A 854 27.84 -5.71 -28.34
N LEU A 855 27.67 -6.13 -27.10
CA LEU A 855 28.39 -7.26 -26.51
C LEU A 855 27.94 -8.62 -27.08
N SER A 856 26.75 -8.70 -27.68
CA SER A 856 26.26 -9.88 -28.41
C SER A 856 26.73 -9.95 -29.87
N SER A 857 27.17 -8.84 -30.48
CA SER A 857 27.27 -8.70 -31.95
C SER A 857 28.62 -9.00 -32.60
N THR A 858 29.66 -9.42 -31.87
CA THR A 858 30.86 -10.02 -32.50
C THR A 858 31.32 -11.28 -31.78
N ALA A 859 30.51 -12.32 -31.93
CA ALA A 859 31.03 -13.64 -32.19
C ALA A 859 30.16 -14.25 -33.30
N LYS A 860 30.62 -14.14 -34.55
CA LYS A 860 30.22 -15.15 -35.55
C LYS A 860 30.69 -16.48 -34.94
N PRO A 861 29.84 -17.51 -34.85
CA PRO A 861 30.22 -18.74 -34.18
C PRO A 861 31.41 -19.33 -34.93
N ALA A 862 32.60 -19.26 -34.32
CA ALA A 862 33.64 -20.22 -34.59
C ALA A 862 33.04 -21.55 -34.16
N THR A 863 32.75 -22.37 -35.16
CA THR A 863 32.34 -23.76 -35.05
C THR A 863 33.28 -24.50 -34.11
N THR A 864 32.96 -24.46 -32.83
CA THR A 864 33.11 -25.60 -31.96
C THR A 864 31.69 -26.05 -31.69
N ASP A 865 31.38 -27.22 -32.24
CA ASP A 865 30.21 -27.99 -31.89
C ASP A 865 30.08 -28.07 -30.37
N LYS A 866 29.30 -27.16 -29.80
CA LYS A 866 28.47 -27.47 -28.66
C LYS A 866 27.04 -27.21 -29.10
N LYS A 867 26.56 -28.19 -29.86
CA LYS A 867 25.27 -28.84 -29.60
C LYS A 867 24.35 -27.89 -28.83
N ALA A 868 23.32 -27.31 -29.48
CA ALA A 868 22.05 -28.03 -29.47
C ALA A 868 22.29 -29.44 -28.95
N ALA A 869 22.29 -29.59 -27.62
CA ALA A 869 22.03 -30.89 -27.08
C ALA A 869 20.70 -31.20 -27.75
N SER A 870 20.77 -32.03 -28.79
CA SER A 870 19.75 -32.97 -29.16
C SER A 870 19.41 -33.69 -27.86
N SER A 871 18.65 -32.99 -27.06
CA SER A 871 17.62 -33.59 -26.31
C SER A 871 16.51 -33.59 -27.34
N THR A 872 16.26 -34.78 -27.87
CA THR A 872 15.08 -35.25 -28.59
C THR A 872 13.77 -34.97 -27.82
N LYS A 873 13.74 -33.89 -27.04
CA LYS A 873 12.78 -33.54 -26.02
C LYS A 873 12.11 -32.28 -26.51
N ASP A 874 10.91 -32.48 -27.00
CA ASP A 874 9.98 -31.42 -27.34
C ASP A 874 9.05 -31.26 -26.13
N PRO A 875 9.22 -30.23 -25.29
CA PRO A 875 8.38 -30.01 -24.10
C PRO A 875 6.90 -29.91 -24.46
N ALA A 876 6.57 -29.37 -25.63
CA ALA A 876 5.19 -29.29 -26.09
C ALA A 876 4.64 -30.68 -26.47
N LYS A 877 5.47 -31.57 -27.03
CA LYS A 877 5.10 -32.98 -27.26
C LYS A 877 4.87 -33.72 -25.95
N TRP A 878 5.76 -33.54 -24.96
CA TRP A 878 5.56 -34.13 -23.63
C TRP A 878 4.25 -33.69 -22.99
N LEU A 879 3.93 -32.40 -23.09
CA LEU A 879 2.65 -31.90 -22.61
C LEU A 879 1.48 -32.48 -23.42
N LYS A 880 1.59 -32.66 -24.74
CA LYS A 880 0.55 -33.29 -25.58
C LYS A 880 0.28 -34.74 -25.20
N ASP A 881 1.32 -35.51 -24.87
CA ASP A 881 1.23 -36.93 -24.54
C ASP A 881 0.84 -37.18 -23.06
N ALA A 882 0.93 -36.16 -22.19
CA ALA A 882 0.64 -36.26 -20.76
C ALA A 882 -0.85 -36.36 -20.45
N LYS A 883 -1.20 -37.16 -19.43
CA LYS A 883 -2.54 -37.22 -18.83
C LYS A 883 -2.64 -36.42 -17.53
N SER A 884 -1.56 -36.36 -16.76
CA SER A 884 -1.46 -35.58 -15.51
C SER A 884 -0.31 -34.56 -15.56
N VAL A 885 -0.61 -33.33 -15.18
CA VAL A 885 0.35 -32.22 -15.16
C VAL A 885 0.28 -31.53 -13.80
N ILE A 886 1.44 -31.33 -13.17
CA ILE A 886 1.55 -30.50 -11.96
C ILE A 886 2.32 -29.24 -12.29
N ILE A 887 1.75 -28.08 -12.00
CA ILE A 887 2.40 -26.77 -12.20
C ILE A 887 2.91 -26.26 -10.85
N THR A 888 4.20 -25.93 -10.80
CA THR A 888 4.90 -25.42 -9.62
C THR A 888 5.34 -23.98 -9.87
N PRO A 889 4.53 -22.98 -9.49
CA PRO A 889 4.89 -21.57 -9.62
C PRO A 889 5.91 -21.16 -8.55
N GLY A 890 6.81 -20.27 -8.91
CA GLY A 890 7.80 -19.68 -8.03
C GLY A 890 8.04 -18.20 -8.30
N TYR A 891 9.00 -17.65 -7.57
CA TYR A 891 9.26 -16.21 -7.56
C TYR A 891 9.57 -15.63 -8.95
N GLY A 892 10.24 -16.38 -9.83
CA GLY A 892 10.50 -15.95 -11.21
C GLY A 892 9.21 -15.75 -12.03
N MET A 893 8.12 -16.47 -11.73
CA MET A 893 6.80 -16.20 -12.33
C MET A 893 6.27 -14.82 -11.90
N ALA A 894 6.44 -14.46 -10.62
CA ALA A 894 5.98 -13.20 -10.06
C ALA A 894 6.78 -12.01 -10.61
N VAL A 895 8.11 -12.15 -10.73
CA VAL A 895 8.99 -11.14 -11.33
C VAL A 895 8.60 -10.88 -12.79
N ALA A 896 8.30 -11.95 -13.53
CA ALA A 896 7.88 -11.86 -14.94
C ALA A 896 6.43 -11.40 -15.14
N GLN A 897 5.65 -11.24 -14.05
CA GLN A 897 4.20 -11.02 -14.10
C GLN A 897 3.48 -12.01 -15.03
N ALA A 898 3.82 -13.30 -14.90
CA ALA A 898 3.41 -14.34 -15.83
C ALA A 898 2.16 -15.13 -15.38
N GLN A 899 1.52 -14.75 -14.27
CA GLN A 899 0.37 -15.47 -13.69
C GLN A 899 -0.79 -15.66 -14.68
N SER A 900 -1.06 -14.68 -15.54
CA SER A 900 -2.09 -14.79 -16.58
C SER A 900 -1.75 -15.84 -17.63
N LEU A 901 -0.47 -16.02 -17.97
CA LEU A 901 -0.01 -17.04 -18.91
C LEU A 901 -0.04 -18.43 -18.27
N VAL A 902 0.24 -18.52 -16.97
CA VAL A 902 0.09 -19.77 -16.21
C VAL A 902 -1.36 -20.23 -16.21
N LYS A 903 -2.32 -19.33 -15.97
CA LYS A 903 -3.76 -19.64 -16.11
C LYS A 903 -4.09 -20.12 -17.53
N GLN A 904 -3.67 -19.36 -18.54
CA GLN A 904 -3.91 -19.73 -19.95
C GLN A 904 -3.34 -21.10 -20.31
N LEU A 905 -2.16 -21.45 -19.77
CA LEU A 905 -1.54 -22.75 -19.97
C LEU A 905 -2.35 -23.86 -19.30
N ALA A 906 -2.78 -23.66 -18.05
CA ALA A 906 -3.62 -24.61 -17.34
C ALA A 906 -4.97 -24.82 -18.05
N ASP A 907 -5.67 -23.74 -18.40
CA ASP A 907 -6.95 -23.78 -19.13
C ASP A 907 -6.82 -24.52 -20.46
N LYS A 908 -5.72 -24.29 -21.19
CA LYS A 908 -5.45 -24.96 -22.47
C LYS A 908 -5.17 -26.45 -22.28
N LEU A 909 -4.41 -26.83 -21.27
CA LEU A 909 -4.11 -28.24 -20.96
C LEU A 909 -5.38 -29.00 -20.50
N GLU A 910 -6.22 -28.35 -19.69
CA GLU A 910 -7.52 -28.90 -19.26
C GLU A 910 -8.49 -29.02 -20.44
N GLY A 911 -8.51 -28.05 -21.35
CA GLY A 911 -9.25 -28.12 -22.61
C GLY A 911 -8.84 -29.30 -23.49
N MET A 912 -7.62 -29.82 -23.32
CA MET A 912 -7.14 -31.05 -23.97
C MET A 912 -7.47 -32.33 -23.17
N GLY A 913 -8.23 -32.24 -22.09
CA GLY A 913 -8.66 -33.37 -21.25
C GLY A 913 -7.61 -33.84 -20.23
N LYS A 914 -6.63 -33.01 -19.89
CA LYS A 914 -5.56 -33.35 -18.93
C LYS A 914 -5.94 -32.95 -17.52
N LYS A 915 -5.52 -33.72 -16.52
CA LYS A 915 -5.63 -33.34 -15.11
C LYS A 915 -4.51 -32.36 -14.77
N VAL A 916 -4.84 -31.11 -14.43
CA VAL A 916 -3.87 -30.07 -14.07
C VAL A 916 -4.07 -29.69 -12.60
N GLU A 917 -3.01 -29.83 -11.81
CA GLU A 917 -2.99 -29.43 -10.40
C GLU A 917 -1.83 -28.45 -10.15
N PHE A 918 -1.93 -27.64 -9.10
CA PHE A 918 -0.89 -26.69 -8.73
C PHE A 918 -0.22 -27.11 -7.42
N ALA A 919 1.08 -27.31 -7.46
CA ALA A 919 1.89 -27.56 -6.28
C ALA A 919 2.44 -26.24 -5.74
N ILE A 920 1.93 -25.81 -4.59
CA ILE A 920 2.29 -24.53 -3.99
C ILE A 920 3.20 -24.76 -2.79
N HIS A 921 4.44 -24.28 -2.91
CA HIS A 921 5.35 -24.22 -1.77
C HIS A 921 5.08 -22.94 -0.96
N SER A 922 4.97 -23.07 0.37
CA SER A 922 4.60 -21.98 1.26
C SER A 922 5.55 -20.78 1.17
N VAL A 923 6.83 -21.00 0.81
CA VAL A 923 7.85 -19.96 0.64
C VAL A 923 8.33 -19.78 -0.81
N ALA A 924 7.53 -20.15 -1.81
CA ALA A 924 7.88 -20.00 -3.24
C ALA A 924 8.04 -18.54 -3.73
N GLY A 925 7.75 -17.52 -2.89
CA GLY A 925 7.89 -16.10 -3.23
C GLY A 925 8.32 -15.25 -2.04
N ARG A 926 8.39 -13.92 -2.22
CA ARG A 926 8.82 -12.95 -1.17
C ARG A 926 8.01 -12.93 0.14
N MET A 927 6.86 -13.60 0.20
CA MET A 927 6.07 -13.76 1.42
C MET A 927 5.30 -15.09 1.41
N PRO A 928 4.95 -15.66 2.59
CA PRO A 928 4.12 -16.86 2.63
C PRO A 928 2.77 -16.67 1.94
N GLY A 929 2.37 -17.64 1.11
CA GLY A 929 1.11 -17.60 0.36
C GLY A 929 1.11 -16.67 -0.87
N HIS A 930 2.27 -16.11 -1.25
CA HIS A 930 2.38 -15.20 -2.40
C HIS A 930 1.87 -15.82 -3.71
N MET A 931 2.16 -17.10 -3.97
CA MET A 931 1.70 -17.79 -5.17
C MET A 931 0.18 -18.00 -5.17
N ASN A 932 -0.44 -18.27 -4.01
CA ASN A 932 -1.89 -18.40 -3.88
C ASN A 932 -2.60 -17.11 -4.27
N ILE A 933 -2.05 -15.95 -3.88
CA ILE A 933 -2.61 -14.64 -4.20
C ILE A 933 -2.52 -14.37 -5.71
N LEU A 934 -1.36 -14.61 -6.32
CA LEU A 934 -1.16 -14.36 -7.75
C LEU A 934 -1.99 -15.29 -8.64
N LEU A 935 -2.17 -16.54 -8.23
CA LEU A 935 -3.05 -17.47 -8.95
C LEU A 935 -4.53 -17.17 -8.71
N ALA A 936 -4.90 -16.67 -7.53
CA ALA A 936 -6.27 -16.20 -7.26
C ALA A 936 -6.61 -14.91 -8.02
N GLU A 937 -5.65 -14.00 -8.24
CA GLU A 937 -5.80 -12.79 -9.07
C GLU A 937 -6.25 -13.15 -10.50
N VAL A 938 -5.85 -14.32 -10.99
CA VAL A 938 -6.22 -14.83 -12.31
C VAL A 938 -7.24 -15.96 -12.22
N ASP A 939 -8.05 -16.03 -11.17
CA ASP A 939 -9.15 -17.02 -10.97
C ASP A 939 -8.76 -18.50 -11.13
N VAL A 940 -7.56 -18.92 -10.71
CA VAL A 940 -7.29 -20.35 -10.55
C VAL A 940 -8.10 -20.87 -9.35
N PRO A 941 -8.92 -21.93 -9.51
CA PRO A 941 -9.74 -22.47 -8.43
C PRO A 941 -8.88 -22.91 -7.23
N TYR A 942 -9.32 -22.55 -6.03
CA TYR A 942 -8.59 -22.85 -4.80
C TYR A 942 -8.45 -24.36 -4.57
N GLU A 943 -9.41 -25.16 -5.02
CA GLU A 943 -9.40 -26.62 -4.88
C GLU A 943 -8.26 -27.31 -5.64
N LYS A 944 -7.66 -26.63 -6.62
CA LYS A 944 -6.52 -27.12 -7.42
C LYS A 944 -5.18 -26.67 -6.85
N LEU A 945 -5.19 -25.80 -5.83
CA LEU A 945 -3.98 -25.32 -5.17
C LEU A 945 -3.68 -26.24 -3.98
N HIS A 946 -2.68 -27.09 -4.14
CA HIS A 946 -2.30 -28.05 -3.11
C HIS A 946 -1.01 -27.62 -2.41
N GLU A 947 -1.00 -27.70 -1.09
CA GLU A 947 0.22 -27.52 -0.31
C GLU A 947 1.13 -28.74 -0.48
N MET A 948 2.41 -28.55 -0.14
CA MET A 948 3.47 -29.54 -0.32
C MET A 948 3.14 -30.92 0.28
N ASP A 949 2.56 -30.97 1.48
CA ASP A 949 2.23 -32.24 2.17
C ASP A 949 1.17 -33.06 1.42
N ASP A 950 0.22 -32.39 0.77
CA ASP A 950 -0.85 -33.02 0.01
C ASP A 950 -0.39 -33.47 -1.39
N ILE A 951 0.45 -32.67 -2.04
CA ILE A 951 0.82 -32.86 -3.45
C ILE A 951 2.12 -33.66 -3.65
N ASN A 952 3.03 -33.68 -2.67
CA ASN A 952 4.30 -34.39 -2.80
C ASN A 952 4.17 -35.88 -3.15
N PRO A 953 3.24 -36.65 -2.55
CA PRO A 953 3.02 -38.05 -2.92
C PRO A 953 2.61 -38.26 -4.38
N GLU A 954 2.01 -37.25 -5.03
CA GLU A 954 1.48 -37.33 -6.38
C GLU A 954 2.54 -37.13 -7.48
N PHE A 955 3.71 -36.56 -7.17
CA PHE A 955 4.76 -36.34 -8.18
C PHE A 955 5.21 -37.65 -8.83
N LYS A 956 5.31 -38.76 -8.08
CA LYS A 956 5.67 -40.10 -8.62
C LYS A 956 4.71 -40.60 -9.70
N ASN A 957 3.45 -40.18 -9.63
CA ASN A 957 2.38 -40.58 -10.55
C ASN A 957 2.13 -39.52 -11.65
N THR A 958 2.88 -38.42 -11.64
CA THR A 958 2.69 -37.29 -12.55
C THR A 958 3.49 -37.48 -13.84
N ASP A 959 2.81 -37.30 -14.99
CA ASP A 959 3.45 -37.46 -16.30
C ASP A 959 4.42 -36.30 -16.60
N VAL A 960 4.01 -35.06 -16.32
CA VAL A 960 4.84 -33.86 -16.52
C VAL A 960 4.70 -32.88 -15.35
N ALA A 961 5.80 -32.50 -14.72
CA ALA A 961 5.85 -31.37 -13.80
C ALA A 961 6.42 -30.13 -14.50
N ILE A 962 5.75 -28.98 -14.38
CA ILE A 962 6.20 -27.70 -14.94
C ILE A 962 6.63 -26.79 -13.79
N VAL A 963 7.91 -26.45 -13.74
CA VAL A 963 8.48 -25.50 -12.78
C VAL A 963 8.56 -24.13 -13.44
N ILE A 964 7.98 -23.11 -12.81
CA ILE A 964 7.90 -21.75 -13.38
C ILE A 964 8.54 -20.77 -12.41
N GLY A 965 9.80 -20.44 -12.63
CA GLY A 965 10.53 -19.49 -11.80
C GLY A 965 10.77 -19.96 -10.37
N ALA A 966 10.83 -21.27 -10.11
CA ALA A 966 11.14 -21.84 -8.80
C ALA A 966 12.48 -22.57 -8.85
N ASN A 967 13.39 -22.31 -7.90
CA ASN A 967 14.68 -22.99 -7.81
C ASN A 967 14.84 -23.70 -6.46
N ASP A 968 15.03 -22.97 -5.36
CA ASP A 968 15.33 -23.57 -4.05
C ASP A 968 14.23 -24.52 -3.55
N VAL A 969 12.97 -24.11 -3.72
CA VAL A 969 11.79 -24.89 -3.26
C VAL A 969 11.53 -26.17 -4.05
N VAL A 970 12.29 -26.43 -5.12
CA VAL A 970 12.23 -27.66 -5.92
C VAL A 970 13.59 -28.35 -6.01
N ASN A 971 14.61 -27.85 -5.30
CA ASN A 971 16.00 -28.28 -5.48
C ASN A 971 16.29 -29.56 -4.65
N PRO A 972 16.53 -30.72 -5.30
CA PRO A 972 16.76 -31.99 -4.61
C PRO A 972 18.00 -32.02 -3.70
N ALA A 973 18.93 -31.07 -3.87
CA ALA A 973 20.10 -30.93 -3.00
C ALA A 973 19.72 -30.75 -1.52
N ALA A 974 18.51 -30.26 -1.23
CA ALA A 974 17.97 -30.18 0.12
C ALA A 974 17.99 -31.52 0.87
N ASN A 975 17.84 -32.63 0.14
CA ASN A 975 17.74 -33.98 0.68
C ASN A 975 19.04 -34.79 0.54
N THR A 976 19.99 -34.35 -0.29
CA THR A 976 21.16 -35.15 -0.70
C THR A 976 22.50 -34.51 -0.38
N VAL A 977 22.54 -33.21 -0.10
CA VAL A 977 23.77 -32.48 0.19
C VAL A 977 23.73 -31.94 1.62
N GLU A 978 24.59 -32.49 2.47
CA GLU A 978 24.79 -32.04 3.86
C GLU A 978 25.59 -30.73 3.89
N ASP A 979 25.47 -29.97 5.00
CA ASP A 979 26.20 -28.71 5.24
C ASP A 979 25.91 -27.56 4.24
N THR A 980 24.71 -27.53 3.67
CA THR A 980 24.22 -26.40 2.85
C THR A 980 23.05 -25.67 3.52
N PRO A 981 22.81 -24.37 3.23
CA PRO A 981 21.64 -23.64 3.72
C PRO A 981 20.29 -24.27 3.35
N LEU A 982 20.29 -25.17 2.36
CA LEU A 982 19.12 -25.89 1.88
C LEU A 982 18.94 -27.26 2.56
N SER A 983 19.95 -27.76 3.29
CA SER A 983 19.94 -29.09 3.88
C SER A 983 18.80 -29.24 4.90
N GLY A 984 17.92 -30.23 4.68
CA GLY A 984 16.75 -30.49 5.52
C GLY A 984 15.57 -29.53 5.33
N VAL A 985 15.65 -28.59 4.38
CA VAL A 985 14.53 -27.71 4.02
C VAL A 985 13.50 -28.55 3.25
N PRO A 986 12.21 -28.53 3.63
CA PRO A 986 11.17 -29.19 2.86
C PRO A 986 11.09 -28.60 1.44
N ILE A 987 10.96 -29.47 0.44
CA ILE A 987 10.87 -29.09 -0.98
C ILE A 987 9.69 -29.79 -1.66
N LEU A 988 9.27 -29.25 -2.80
CA LEU A 988 8.39 -29.96 -3.71
C LEU A 988 9.20 -31.04 -4.46
N ASN A 989 8.72 -32.29 -4.43
CA ASN A 989 9.40 -33.46 -4.98
C ASN A 989 9.31 -33.55 -6.52
N VAL A 990 9.55 -32.43 -7.21
CA VAL A 990 9.47 -32.32 -8.68
C VAL A 990 10.38 -33.33 -9.38
N SER A 991 11.52 -33.66 -8.78
CA SER A 991 12.45 -34.66 -9.31
C SER A 991 11.86 -36.07 -9.42
N GLU A 992 10.77 -36.37 -8.70
CA GLU A 992 10.09 -37.67 -8.75
C GLU A 992 9.12 -37.79 -9.94
N ALA A 993 8.84 -36.71 -10.67
CA ALA A 993 7.96 -36.74 -11.84
C ALA A 993 8.61 -37.43 -13.06
N LYS A 994 7.78 -38.06 -13.91
CA LYS A 994 8.28 -38.80 -15.10
C LYS A 994 9.03 -37.90 -16.08
N LYS A 995 8.57 -36.66 -16.25
CA LYS A 995 9.21 -35.60 -17.03
C LYS A 995 9.10 -34.27 -16.29
N VAL A 996 10.12 -33.42 -16.40
CA VAL A 996 10.15 -32.08 -15.77
C VAL A 996 10.48 -31.03 -16.83
N ILE A 997 9.68 -29.98 -16.90
CA ILE A 997 9.92 -28.80 -17.73
C ILE A 997 10.23 -27.64 -16.80
N ILE A 998 11.38 -26.99 -16.99
CA ILE A 998 11.85 -25.92 -16.11
C ILE A 998 11.91 -24.62 -16.89
N CYS A 999 11.07 -23.66 -16.51
CA CYS A 999 10.98 -22.33 -17.07
C CYS A 999 11.62 -21.33 -16.09
N ASN A 1000 12.96 -21.31 -16.04
CA ASN A 1000 13.74 -20.45 -15.15
C ASN A 1000 14.70 -19.56 -15.94
N PHE A 1001 15.13 -18.45 -15.35
CA PHE A 1001 15.93 -17.44 -16.07
C PHE A 1001 17.29 -17.96 -16.54
N ASP A 1002 18.01 -18.65 -15.67
CA ASP A 1002 19.30 -19.27 -15.96
C ASP A 1002 19.49 -20.54 -15.12
N LYS A 1003 20.71 -21.11 -15.16
CA LYS A 1003 21.08 -22.28 -14.35
C LYS A 1003 21.72 -21.92 -13.01
N LYS A 1004 21.79 -20.63 -12.64
CA LYS A 1004 22.49 -20.22 -11.42
C LYS A 1004 21.74 -20.74 -10.18
N PRO A 1005 22.44 -20.95 -9.06
CA PRO A 1005 21.81 -21.21 -7.78
C PRO A 1005 20.69 -20.23 -7.44
N GLY A 1006 19.68 -20.71 -6.72
CA GLY A 1006 18.65 -19.85 -6.15
C GLY A 1006 19.16 -19.03 -4.98
N TYR A 1007 18.23 -18.50 -4.18
CA TYR A 1007 18.53 -17.69 -3.00
C TYR A 1007 19.39 -18.44 -1.97
N ALA A 1008 19.27 -19.77 -1.89
CA ALA A 1008 20.06 -20.58 -0.98
C ALA A 1008 21.55 -20.73 -1.39
N GLY A 1009 21.93 -20.28 -2.60
CA GLY A 1009 23.30 -20.38 -3.10
C GLY A 1009 23.74 -21.82 -3.39
N VAL A 1010 22.80 -22.77 -3.46
CA VAL A 1010 23.05 -24.19 -3.74
C VAL A 1010 22.71 -24.50 -5.20
N ASP A 1011 23.64 -25.13 -5.92
CA ASP A 1011 23.38 -25.62 -7.29
C ASP A 1011 22.20 -26.60 -7.30
N ASN A 1012 21.39 -26.56 -8.36
CA ASN A 1012 20.23 -27.43 -8.48
C ASN A 1012 20.57 -28.64 -9.36
N PRO A 1013 20.58 -29.88 -8.80
CA PRO A 1013 20.84 -31.09 -9.56
C PRO A 1013 19.91 -31.28 -10.77
N LEU A 1014 18.70 -30.69 -10.77
CA LEU A 1014 17.81 -30.73 -11.93
C LEU A 1014 18.35 -29.97 -13.16
N TYR A 1015 19.37 -29.12 -13.00
CA TYR A 1015 19.92 -28.31 -14.09
C TYR A 1015 21.16 -28.93 -14.74
N GLU A 1016 21.61 -30.07 -14.20
CA GLU A 1016 22.73 -30.83 -14.73
C GLU A 1016 22.47 -31.28 -16.17
N ASP A 1017 23.46 -31.06 -17.02
CA ASP A 1017 23.37 -31.45 -18.43
C ASP A 1017 23.42 -32.97 -18.56
N GLY A 1018 22.39 -33.57 -19.17
CA GLY A 1018 22.34 -35.01 -19.49
C GLY A 1018 21.10 -35.77 -18.97
N GLN A 1019 20.27 -35.17 -18.12
CA GLN A 1019 19.08 -35.86 -17.56
C GLN A 1019 17.97 -36.05 -18.61
N GLU A 1020 17.70 -37.27 -19.08
CA GLU A 1020 16.73 -37.55 -20.16
C GLU A 1020 15.27 -37.15 -19.89
N ASN A 1021 14.91 -36.97 -18.62
CA ASN A 1021 13.57 -36.58 -18.17
C ASN A 1021 13.39 -35.08 -17.94
N VAL A 1022 14.46 -34.27 -17.99
CA VAL A 1022 14.37 -32.82 -17.77
C VAL A 1022 14.55 -32.04 -19.07
N ALA A 1023 13.71 -31.01 -19.28
CA ALA A 1023 13.84 -30.03 -20.33
C ALA A 1023 13.95 -28.62 -19.73
N LEU A 1024 15.03 -27.92 -20.04
CA LEU A 1024 15.31 -26.56 -19.56
C LEU A 1024 14.90 -25.54 -20.62
N MET A 1025 13.99 -24.64 -20.25
CA MET A 1025 13.56 -23.48 -21.04
C MET A 1025 14.06 -22.22 -20.35
N LEU A 1026 15.33 -21.89 -20.62
CA LEU A 1026 16.04 -20.79 -19.98
C LEU A 1026 15.61 -19.43 -20.54
N GLY A 1027 15.45 -18.43 -19.68
CA GLY A 1027 15.05 -17.06 -20.03
C GLY A 1027 13.87 -16.56 -19.20
N ASP A 1028 13.32 -15.40 -19.56
CA ASP A 1028 12.14 -14.84 -18.89
C ASP A 1028 10.99 -15.86 -18.87
N ALA A 1029 10.42 -16.13 -17.69
CA ALA A 1029 9.35 -17.12 -17.53
C ALA A 1029 8.14 -16.82 -18.43
N LYS A 1030 7.86 -15.55 -18.71
CA LYS A 1030 6.81 -15.10 -19.62
C LYS A 1030 7.06 -15.57 -21.04
N ASP A 1031 8.30 -15.52 -21.51
CA ASP A 1031 8.67 -15.92 -22.86
C ASP A 1031 8.68 -17.44 -23.02
N SER A 1032 9.18 -18.17 -22.02
CA SER A 1032 9.11 -19.63 -21.98
C SER A 1032 7.66 -20.14 -22.02
N LEU A 1033 6.77 -19.49 -21.25
CA LEU A 1033 5.35 -19.83 -21.22
C LEU A 1033 4.63 -19.50 -22.53
N LYS A 1034 4.92 -18.34 -23.15
CA LYS A 1034 4.39 -18.02 -24.49
C LYS A 1034 4.82 -19.05 -25.53
N SER A 1035 6.10 -19.45 -25.52
CA SER A 1035 6.60 -20.45 -26.45
C SER A 1035 5.91 -21.82 -26.28
N LEU A 1036 5.62 -22.22 -25.04
CA LEU A 1036 4.83 -23.43 -24.77
C LEU A 1036 3.39 -23.29 -25.26
N LEU A 1037 2.74 -22.16 -24.98
CA LEU A 1037 1.38 -21.87 -25.41
C LEU A 1037 1.22 -21.84 -26.93
N GLU A 1038 2.20 -21.31 -27.67
CA GLU A 1038 2.19 -21.28 -29.13
C GLU A 1038 2.35 -22.68 -29.76
N LYS A 1039 3.07 -23.59 -29.09
CA LYS A 1039 3.32 -24.95 -29.60
C LYS A 1039 2.23 -25.96 -29.22
N LEU A 1040 1.49 -25.69 -28.14
CA LEU A 1040 0.30 -26.45 -27.74
C LEU A 1040 -0.88 -26.14 -28.63
#